data_AF-A0A554JTU4-F1
#
_entry.id   AF-A0A554JTU4-F1
#
_cell.length_a   1.000
_cell.length_b   1.000
_cell.length_c   1.000
_cell.angle_alpha   90.00
_cell.angle_beta   90.00
_cell.angle_gamma   90.00
#
_symmetry.space_group_name_H-M   'P 1'
#
loop_
_entity.id
_entity.type
_entity.pdbx_description
1 polymer ?
#
loop_
_entity_poly.entity_id
_entity_poly.type
_entity_poly.pdbx_seq_one_letter_code
_entity_poly.pdbx_strand_id
1 'polypeptide(L)'
;MCAGWIIAAAPVFFVRQITSSYALTFDASGETLSAKEPEMLSGSTETVRVADTSLMETRTRVYETRVLSPQSFSVPEKGSALFADLREMMIRYYRDGKLEKEFPIVSKGKPGSLWETPTGSYNIKTKEENHYSTIGRVWMPHSMQFFGNFFVHGWPHYADGSPVPQGFSGGCVRLSETDAKELFSLIEVGTPLFVTNGAEPALVLASGDIQEDEQLGYRGAEEFSPPPAISGEAALVGDLENSFLFYEKNSERMRSIASLSKLMTALISLEAENQFETVVITEDDVTAYGEAGGLRAGDRMAMSELLWPLLLSSSNDAAYAIARQLGFDQFVRLMNEKNKSLGLTNTIYREPSGLDPENQSTALDMFKLVQHLWNNKRSLVEMTSERSHKAWRNIHPFVSKNSFEGGKTGFIPEAKKTIVSIFSVPMGEFDERHVAVVVLGSENLQSDVERLRIWVKQNFEYGLESPLESQQVEYAVNDLIDPSGALSLLFTGDIMMNRGVEEIIREQGNNDWSFPFSYVSDVLGGADITFGNLEGPVSDAGVQSGSEFSFRMDPHVTTALALAGFDIVSLANNHMGDWGREAFEDTMRRLQRSGIAYAGGGWNQKESLEPAVFEVRGKRVGFVAFSDVGPLWMQSKDALSGIAALPAGSEGKEYVEKAVFEASQKVDILVVSFHFGEEYQTAPNERQKELARTAVDAGARVVIGHHPHVVENIEEYGKGVIAYSLGNFIFDQNFSADTMEGLMLKVEFDGDAIAAVIPIPVRMNEYYQPKIE
;
A
#
# COMPACT_ATOMS: atom_id res chain seq x y z
N MET A 1 -39.03 -14.24 -37.55
CA MET A 1 -38.66 -15.46 -36.80
C MET A 1 -37.15 -15.34 -36.59
N CYS A 2 -36.61 -14.87 -35.47
CA CYS A 2 -37.05 -14.92 -34.06
C CYS A 2 -37.24 -16.37 -33.58
N ALA A 3 -36.65 -16.84 -32.47
CA ALA A 3 -35.68 -16.21 -31.56
C ALA A 3 -35.05 -17.27 -30.61
N GLY A 4 -33.95 -16.90 -29.93
CA GLY A 4 -33.46 -17.49 -28.66
C GLY A 4 -32.78 -18.88 -28.76
N TRP A 5 -31.86 -19.25 -27.87
CA TRP A 5 -31.46 -18.64 -26.59
C TRP A 5 -29.94 -18.56 -26.41
N ILE A 6 -29.48 -17.50 -25.73
CA ILE A 6 -28.17 -17.37 -25.09
C ILE A 6 -28.44 -17.23 -23.59
N ILE A 7 -27.63 -17.86 -22.74
CA ILE A 7 -27.36 -17.35 -21.37
C ILE A 7 -25.86 -17.53 -21.13
N ALA A 8 -25.11 -16.44 -21.32
CA ALA A 8 -23.87 -16.19 -20.61
C ALA A 8 -24.20 -15.19 -19.49
N ALA A 9 -23.74 -15.43 -18.27
CA ALA A 9 -23.90 -14.51 -17.16
C ALA A 9 -22.69 -13.56 -17.11
N ALA A 10 -22.95 -12.29 -16.79
CA ALA A 10 -21.97 -11.21 -16.69
C ALA A 10 -21.93 -10.65 -15.24
N PRO A 11 -20.94 -9.82 -14.83
CA PRO A 11 -20.52 -9.61 -13.42
C PRO A 11 -21.12 -8.41 -12.61
N VAL A 12 -21.12 -8.54 -11.27
CA VAL A 12 -21.96 -7.77 -10.31
C VAL A 12 -21.16 -6.84 -9.46
N PHE A 13 -21.76 -5.68 -9.20
CA PHE A 13 -21.40 -4.86 -8.05
C PHE A 13 -22.68 -4.36 -7.40
N PHE A 14 -23.08 -4.98 -6.29
CA PHE A 14 -24.07 -4.38 -5.40
C PHE A 14 -23.35 -3.31 -4.56
N VAL A 15 -23.51 -2.03 -4.93
CA VAL A 15 -23.16 -0.93 -4.02
C VAL A 15 -24.28 -0.78 -3.01
N ARG A 16 -23.96 -1.14 -1.76
CA ARG A 16 -24.85 -0.91 -0.64
C ARG A 16 -24.62 0.51 -0.12
N GLN A 17 -25.50 1.45 -0.45
CA GLN A 17 -25.68 2.64 0.39
C GLN A 17 -26.23 2.20 1.74
N ILE A 18 -25.34 1.81 2.65
CA ILE A 18 -25.70 1.63 4.06
C ILE A 18 -25.91 3.02 4.61
N THR A 19 -27.18 3.42 4.76
CA THR A 19 -27.58 4.52 5.64
C THR A 19 -27.32 4.14 7.10
N SER A 20 -26.04 3.97 7.47
CA SER A 20 -25.60 4.26 8.81
C SER A 20 -25.68 5.77 8.94
N SER A 21 -26.91 6.24 9.16
CA SER A 21 -27.18 7.56 9.71
C SER A 21 -26.64 7.57 11.12
N TYR A 22 -25.31 7.64 11.23
CA TYR A 22 -24.60 8.27 12.33
C TYR A 22 -24.86 9.79 12.23
N ALA A 23 -26.15 10.13 12.25
CA ALA A 23 -26.64 11.40 12.69
C ALA A 23 -26.09 11.58 14.11
N LEU A 24 -25.07 12.42 14.24
CA LEU A 24 -24.49 12.79 15.53
C LEU A 24 -25.58 13.52 16.33
N THR A 25 -26.33 12.73 17.07
CA THR A 25 -27.47 13.15 17.87
C THR A 25 -26.97 13.44 19.27
N PHE A 26 -26.70 14.73 19.49
CA PHE A 26 -26.28 15.25 20.79
C PHE A 26 -27.49 15.36 21.71
N ASP A 27 -27.32 14.93 22.96
CA ASP A 27 -28.25 15.31 24.01
C ASP A 27 -27.92 16.72 24.55
N ALA A 28 -28.74 17.22 25.47
CA ALA A 28 -28.58 18.55 26.06
C ALA A 28 -27.32 18.69 26.96
N SER A 29 -26.55 17.61 27.16
CA SER A 29 -25.26 17.58 27.87
C SER A 29 -24.06 17.64 26.93
N GLY A 30 -24.26 17.50 25.62
CA GLY A 30 -23.18 17.44 24.63
C GLY A 30 -22.43 16.11 24.61
N GLU A 31 -22.97 15.06 25.25
CA GLU A 31 -22.49 13.69 25.08
C GLU A 31 -23.12 13.06 23.83
N THR A 32 -22.35 12.24 23.11
CA THR A 32 -22.89 11.41 22.03
C THR A 32 -23.74 10.31 22.64
N LEU A 33 -25.04 10.33 22.36
CA LEU A 33 -25.90 9.17 22.65
C LEU A 33 -25.35 7.97 21.88
N SER A 34 -25.06 6.87 22.58
CA SER A 34 -24.58 5.64 21.91
C SER A 34 -25.61 5.20 20.87
N ALA A 35 -25.16 4.79 19.70
CA ALA A 35 -26.01 4.18 18.69
C ALA A 35 -26.78 3.00 19.32
N LYS A 36 -28.09 3.19 19.53
CA LYS A 36 -28.97 2.07 19.87
C LYS A 36 -29.18 1.25 18.62
N GLU A 37 -28.96 -0.06 18.73
CA GLU A 37 -29.30 -1.01 17.67
C GLU A 37 -30.79 -0.84 17.30
N PRO A 38 -31.14 -0.77 16.00
CA PRO A 38 -32.53 -0.86 15.58
C PRO A 38 -33.04 -2.28 15.87
N GLU A 39 -34.26 -2.37 16.41
CA GLU A 39 -34.86 -3.66 16.76
C GLU A 39 -34.96 -4.60 15.55
N MET A 40 -34.55 -5.86 15.75
CA MET A 40 -34.59 -6.90 14.72
C MET A 40 -36.02 -7.22 14.28
N LEU A 41 -36.42 -6.68 13.12
CA LEU A 41 -37.54 -7.23 12.35
C LEU A 41 -37.09 -8.55 11.70
N SER A 42 -37.55 -9.65 12.26
CA SER A 42 -37.27 -11.00 11.78
C SER A 42 -37.88 -11.26 10.39
N GLY A 43 -37.06 -11.49 9.36
CA GLY A 43 -37.60 -11.82 8.03
C GLY A 43 -36.60 -11.98 6.87
N SER A 44 -35.82 -13.07 6.87
CA SER A 44 -35.11 -13.65 5.71
C SER A 44 -34.01 -12.83 4.98
N THR A 45 -33.04 -13.56 4.42
CA THR A 45 -31.85 -13.10 3.66
C THR A 45 -30.85 -12.22 4.42
N GLU A 46 -29.91 -12.88 5.10
CA GLU A 46 -28.68 -12.24 5.60
C GLU A 46 -27.74 -11.92 4.43
N THR A 47 -27.45 -10.64 4.22
CA THR A 47 -26.41 -10.15 3.28
C THR A 47 -25.08 -10.07 4.01
N VAL A 48 -24.09 -10.83 3.55
CA VAL A 48 -22.80 -11.01 4.24
C VAL A 48 -21.78 -10.00 3.74
N ARG A 49 -21.35 -9.11 4.64
CA ARG A 49 -20.29 -8.11 4.42
C ARG A 49 -18.91 -8.78 4.45
N VAL A 50 -17.92 -8.22 3.75
CA VAL A 50 -16.52 -8.71 3.81
C VAL A 50 -15.82 -8.26 5.10
N ALA A 51 -16.20 -8.88 6.22
CA ALA A 51 -15.54 -8.75 7.51
C ALA A 51 -15.39 -10.15 8.15
N ASP A 52 -14.14 -10.56 8.34
CA ASP A 52 -13.69 -11.81 8.99
C ASP A 52 -14.34 -13.14 8.50
N THR A 53 -13.60 -13.92 7.71
CA THR A 53 -14.03 -15.26 7.26
C THR A 53 -13.32 -16.42 7.97
N SER A 54 -12.70 -16.17 9.14
CA SER A 54 -11.99 -17.20 9.92
C SER A 54 -12.89 -18.26 10.59
N LEU A 55 -14.22 -18.21 10.41
CA LEU A 55 -15.18 -19.02 11.18
C LEU A 55 -16.30 -19.73 10.38
N MET A 56 -16.35 -19.69 9.04
CA MET A 56 -17.42 -20.37 8.28
C MET A 56 -16.93 -21.03 6.97
N GLU A 57 -16.97 -22.36 6.92
CA GLU A 57 -16.33 -23.19 5.88
C GLU A 57 -17.20 -23.51 4.64
N THR A 58 -18.48 -23.13 4.56
CA THR A 58 -19.44 -23.82 3.63
C THR A 58 -20.49 -22.96 2.88
N ARG A 59 -20.25 -21.68 2.56
CA ARG A 59 -21.17 -20.89 1.69
C ARG A 59 -20.47 -19.95 0.70
N THR A 60 -21.16 -19.72 -0.43
CA THR A 60 -20.84 -18.78 -1.51
C THR A 60 -20.54 -17.37 -0.97
N ARG A 61 -19.55 -16.70 -1.56
CA ARG A 61 -19.11 -15.34 -1.19
C ARG A 61 -19.48 -14.36 -2.31
N VAL A 62 -19.81 -13.12 -1.93
CA VAL A 62 -20.17 -12.03 -2.85
C VAL A 62 -19.19 -10.89 -2.62
N TYR A 63 -18.73 -10.24 -3.68
CA TYR A 63 -17.94 -9.01 -3.57
C TYR A 63 -18.88 -7.80 -3.53
N GLU A 64 -18.87 -7.06 -2.43
CA GLU A 64 -19.65 -5.81 -2.26
C GLU A 64 -18.68 -4.62 -2.15
N THR A 65 -18.88 -3.59 -2.97
CA THR A 65 -18.25 -2.28 -2.79
C THR A 65 -19.17 -1.36 -1.98
N ARG A 66 -18.59 -0.35 -1.33
CA ARG A 66 -19.31 0.56 -0.43
C ARG A 66 -18.92 2.00 -0.73
N VAL A 67 -19.91 2.89 -0.83
CA VAL A 67 -19.65 4.33 -0.69
C VAL A 67 -19.82 4.69 0.79
N LEU A 68 -18.84 5.36 1.39
CA LEU A 68 -19.03 5.91 2.73
C LEU A 68 -20.08 7.01 2.67
N SER A 69 -21.13 6.88 3.49
CA SER A 69 -22.10 7.96 3.63
C SER A 69 -21.40 9.22 4.13
N PRO A 70 -21.57 10.37 3.46
CA PRO A 70 -20.96 11.62 3.90
C PRO A 70 -21.57 12.04 5.26
N GLN A 71 -20.79 12.70 6.13
CA GLN A 71 -21.21 12.94 7.52
C GLN A 71 -22.46 13.83 7.60
N SER A 72 -23.60 13.25 7.95
CA SER A 72 -24.85 13.99 8.07
C SER A 72 -24.98 14.67 9.43
N PHE A 73 -25.04 16.00 9.44
CA PHE A 73 -25.43 16.77 10.62
C PHE A 73 -26.95 16.71 10.83
N SER A 74 -27.37 16.14 11.95
CA SER A 74 -28.76 16.21 12.43
C SER A 74 -28.93 17.36 13.43
N VAL A 75 -29.86 18.28 13.15
CA VAL A 75 -30.28 19.28 14.14
C VAL A 75 -30.93 18.55 15.34
N PRO A 76 -30.49 18.78 16.59
CA PRO A 76 -31.10 18.13 17.75
C PRO A 76 -32.55 18.60 17.93
N GLU A 77 -33.45 17.66 18.25
CA GLU A 77 -34.89 17.93 18.46
C GLU A 77 -35.17 18.89 19.63
N LYS A 78 -34.22 19.03 20.56
CA LYS A 78 -34.31 19.88 21.76
C LYS A 78 -32.97 20.56 22.03
N GLY A 79 -33.04 21.78 22.58
CA GLY A 79 -31.86 22.58 22.88
C GLY A 79 -31.38 23.40 21.68
N SER A 80 -30.15 23.86 21.73
CA SER A 80 -29.55 24.78 20.77
C SER A 80 -28.44 24.12 19.97
N ALA A 81 -28.28 24.49 18.69
CA ALA A 81 -27.15 24.05 17.86
C ALA A 81 -26.78 25.09 16.79
N LEU A 82 -25.54 25.00 16.30
CA LEU A 82 -25.00 25.84 15.24
C LEU A 82 -24.53 25.02 14.04
N PHE A 83 -24.78 25.53 12.86
CA PHE A 83 -24.29 24.99 11.59
C PHE A 83 -23.59 26.11 10.80
N ALA A 84 -22.27 26.07 10.75
CA ALA A 84 -21.44 27.02 10.02
C ALA A 84 -21.05 26.46 8.65
N ASP A 85 -21.63 27.02 7.61
CA ASP A 85 -21.21 26.77 6.23
C ASP A 85 -20.19 27.83 5.79
N LEU A 86 -18.95 27.38 5.61
CA LEU A 86 -17.83 28.21 5.20
C LEU A 86 -17.83 28.54 3.69
N ARG A 87 -18.60 27.81 2.87
CA ARG A 87 -18.75 28.06 1.43
C ARG A 87 -19.83 29.08 1.15
N GLU A 88 -20.97 28.95 1.82
CA GLU A 88 -22.04 29.95 1.83
C GLU A 88 -21.70 31.19 2.67
N MET A 89 -20.69 31.10 3.53
CA MET A 89 -20.28 32.14 4.47
C MET A 89 -21.42 32.50 5.45
N MET A 90 -22.07 31.49 6.04
CA MET A 90 -23.20 31.66 6.96
C MET A 90 -23.10 30.75 8.19
N ILE A 91 -23.48 31.26 9.37
CA ILE A 91 -23.79 30.43 10.55
C ILE A 91 -25.30 30.41 10.76
N ARG A 92 -25.89 29.23 10.81
CA ARG A 92 -27.30 28.99 11.09
C ARG A 92 -27.47 28.55 12.54
N TYR A 93 -28.35 29.23 13.27
CA TYR A 93 -28.69 28.93 14.66
C TYR A 93 -30.03 28.23 14.76
N TYR A 94 -30.01 27.03 15.32
CA TYR A 94 -31.17 26.19 15.55
C TYR A 94 -31.53 26.15 17.02
N ARG A 95 -32.84 26.11 17.31
CA ARG A 95 -33.40 25.81 18.62
C ARG A 95 -34.57 24.83 18.46
N ASP A 96 -34.58 23.77 19.27
CA ASP A 96 -35.64 22.75 19.31
C ASP A 96 -36.05 22.25 17.90
N GLY A 97 -35.05 21.82 17.11
CA GLY A 97 -35.22 21.32 15.75
C GLY A 97 -35.46 22.39 14.66
N LYS A 98 -35.57 23.68 14.99
CA LYS A 98 -35.98 24.75 14.05
C LYS A 98 -34.90 25.80 13.83
N LEU A 99 -34.78 26.27 12.59
CA LEU A 99 -33.95 27.42 12.25
C LEU A 99 -34.58 28.69 12.83
N GLU A 100 -33.91 29.30 13.80
CA GLU A 100 -34.36 30.54 14.45
C GLU A 100 -33.71 31.77 13.82
N LYS A 101 -32.42 31.70 13.47
CA LYS A 101 -31.65 32.84 12.96
C LYS A 101 -30.45 32.42 12.13
N GLU A 102 -30.00 33.30 11.24
CA GLU A 102 -28.76 33.17 10.48
C GLU A 102 -27.85 34.38 10.73
N PHE A 103 -26.54 34.17 10.69
CA PHE A 103 -25.48 35.15 10.96
C PHE A 103 -24.43 35.11 9.84
N PRO A 104 -24.25 36.18 9.05
CA PRO A 104 -23.26 36.22 7.98
C PRO A 104 -21.81 36.15 8.50
N ILE A 105 -21.03 35.25 7.91
CA ILE A 105 -19.57 35.18 8.10
C ILE A 105 -18.93 36.26 7.22
N VAL A 106 -18.17 37.15 7.84
CA VAL A 106 -17.47 38.27 7.19
C VAL A 106 -16.06 37.86 6.75
N SER A 107 -15.43 36.92 7.47
CA SER A 107 -14.10 36.39 7.14
C SER A 107 -13.87 35.02 7.78
N LYS A 108 -13.04 34.19 7.16
CA LYS A 108 -12.70 32.82 7.59
C LYS A 108 -11.26 32.45 7.20
N GLY A 109 -10.81 31.26 7.57
CA GLY A 109 -9.53 30.71 7.09
C GLY A 109 -9.47 30.56 5.57
N LYS A 110 -8.28 30.79 5.00
CA LYS A 110 -8.03 30.59 3.57
C LYS A 110 -7.90 29.08 3.31
N PRO A 111 -8.65 28.51 2.34
CA PRO A 111 -8.49 27.11 1.95
C PRO A 111 -7.07 26.78 1.49
N GLY A 112 -6.61 25.56 1.82
CA GLY A 112 -5.27 25.05 1.57
C GLY A 112 -4.14 25.72 2.36
N SER A 113 -4.45 26.66 3.27
CA SER A 113 -3.44 27.35 4.07
C SER A 113 -3.21 26.70 5.44
N LEU A 114 -2.06 26.97 6.04
CA LEU A 114 -1.75 26.55 7.42
C LEU A 114 -2.82 27.01 8.44
N TRP A 115 -3.56 28.07 8.11
CA TRP A 115 -4.63 28.65 8.94
C TRP A 115 -6.02 28.45 8.31
N GLU A 116 -6.24 27.32 7.63
CA GLU A 116 -7.58 26.89 7.22
C GLU A 116 -8.44 26.55 8.44
N THR A 117 -9.66 27.12 8.48
CA THR A 117 -10.66 26.87 9.52
C THR A 117 -10.97 25.38 9.60
N PRO A 118 -10.88 24.74 10.78
CA PRO A 118 -11.13 23.31 10.92
C PRO A 118 -12.61 22.99 10.69
N THR A 119 -12.87 22.00 9.84
CA THR A 119 -14.18 21.40 9.57
C THR A 119 -14.46 20.21 10.49
N GLY A 120 -15.72 19.78 10.58
CA GLY A 120 -16.18 18.68 11.44
C GLY A 120 -17.13 19.13 12.56
N SER A 121 -17.40 18.24 13.51
CA SER A 121 -18.35 18.46 14.61
C SER A 121 -17.66 18.86 15.93
N TYR A 122 -18.07 19.99 16.50
CA TYR A 122 -17.48 20.61 17.69
C TYR A 122 -18.54 21.01 18.72
N ASN A 123 -18.10 21.45 19.90
CA ASN A 123 -18.93 22.10 20.91
C ASN A 123 -18.26 23.41 21.33
N ILE A 124 -19.03 24.44 21.67
CA ILE A 124 -18.49 25.69 22.23
C ILE A 124 -17.83 25.41 23.59
N LYS A 125 -16.51 25.54 23.67
CA LYS A 125 -15.68 25.22 24.85
C LYS A 125 -15.66 26.33 25.88
N THR A 126 -15.54 27.58 25.42
CA THR A 126 -15.43 28.76 26.28
C THR A 126 -16.15 29.94 25.64
N LYS A 127 -16.51 30.93 26.48
CA LYS A 127 -17.13 32.18 26.08
C LYS A 127 -16.45 33.33 26.82
N GLU A 128 -15.85 34.25 26.09
CA GLU A 128 -15.16 35.42 26.62
C GLU A 128 -15.72 36.70 25.97
N GLU A 129 -16.07 37.71 26.77
CA GLU A 129 -16.57 38.98 26.22
C GLU A 129 -15.51 39.71 25.38
N ASN A 130 -14.23 39.55 25.72
CA ASN A 130 -13.10 40.03 24.93
C ASN A 130 -11.84 39.17 25.19
N HIS A 131 -11.52 38.27 24.27
CA HIS A 131 -10.35 37.36 24.37
C HIS A 131 -9.10 38.02 23.77
N TYR A 132 -7.91 37.79 24.34
CA TYR A 132 -6.65 38.29 23.77
C TYR A 132 -5.88 37.19 23.02
N SER A 133 -5.84 37.28 21.69
CA SER A 133 -5.01 36.39 20.87
C SER A 133 -3.53 36.79 21.00
N THR A 134 -2.72 35.94 21.61
CA THR A 134 -1.25 36.11 21.69
C THR A 134 -0.57 35.99 20.33
N ILE A 135 -1.09 35.12 19.45
CA ILE A 135 -0.60 34.88 18.08
C ILE A 135 -0.84 36.12 17.22
N GLY A 136 -2.08 36.63 17.18
CA GLY A 136 -2.45 37.81 16.41
C GLY A 136 -2.06 39.14 17.07
N ARG A 137 -1.79 39.14 18.38
CA ARG A 137 -1.60 40.32 19.25
C ARG A 137 -2.80 41.28 19.21
N VAL A 138 -4.00 40.71 19.18
CA VAL A 138 -5.28 41.41 18.98
C VAL A 138 -6.32 40.96 20.00
N TRP A 139 -7.21 41.89 20.34
CA TRP A 139 -8.41 41.62 21.12
C TRP A 139 -9.54 41.16 20.20
N MET A 140 -10.25 40.12 20.63
CA MET A 140 -11.32 39.43 19.90
C MET A 140 -12.61 39.54 20.72
N PRO A 141 -13.54 40.44 20.34
CA PRO A 141 -14.77 40.66 21.10
C PRO A 141 -15.76 39.51 20.87
N HIS A 142 -16.52 39.17 21.91
CA HIS A 142 -17.55 38.13 21.89
C HIS A 142 -17.04 36.78 21.36
N SER A 143 -15.90 36.34 21.91
CA SER A 143 -15.20 35.13 21.49
C SER A 143 -15.84 33.86 22.04
N MET A 144 -16.08 32.91 21.14
CA MET A 144 -16.65 31.58 21.41
C MET A 144 -15.69 30.53 20.86
N GLN A 145 -14.89 29.92 21.72
CA GLN A 145 -13.90 28.91 21.30
C GLN A 145 -14.60 27.60 20.95
N PHE A 146 -14.17 26.93 19.88
CA PHE A 146 -14.74 25.63 19.50
C PHE A 146 -13.69 24.52 19.33
N PHE A 147 -12.48 24.85 18.88
CA PHE A 147 -11.36 23.90 18.81
C PHE A 147 -10.02 24.61 18.83
N GLY A 148 -9.01 24.10 19.55
CA GLY A 148 -7.64 24.64 19.53
C GLY A 148 -7.59 26.17 19.69
N ASN A 149 -6.96 26.87 18.74
CA ASN A 149 -6.91 28.33 18.69
C ASN A 149 -8.04 28.96 17.83
N PHE A 150 -9.08 28.20 17.48
CA PHE A 150 -10.17 28.64 16.63
C PHE A 150 -11.42 29.05 17.41
N PHE A 151 -11.92 30.23 17.05
CA PHE A 151 -13.06 30.88 17.67
C PHE A 151 -14.07 31.31 16.59
N VAL A 152 -15.34 31.37 16.98
CA VAL A 152 -16.32 32.28 16.37
C VAL A 152 -16.25 33.60 17.16
N HIS A 153 -16.02 34.74 16.52
CA HIS A 153 -15.87 36.02 17.22
C HIS A 153 -16.24 37.24 16.36
N GLY A 154 -16.40 38.41 17.00
CA GLY A 154 -16.61 39.70 16.34
C GLY A 154 -15.33 40.30 15.78
N TRP A 155 -15.41 41.48 15.14
CA TRP A 155 -14.24 42.04 14.47
C TRP A 155 -13.08 42.35 15.44
N PRO A 156 -11.88 41.78 15.24
CA PRO A 156 -10.78 41.99 16.17
C PRO A 156 -10.09 43.33 15.96
N HIS A 157 -9.47 43.82 17.02
CA HIS A 157 -8.76 45.10 17.05
C HIS A 157 -7.40 44.98 17.73
N TYR A 158 -6.44 45.80 17.31
CA TYR A 158 -5.14 45.92 17.97
C TYR A 158 -5.28 46.61 19.33
N ALA A 159 -4.22 46.60 20.14
CA ALA A 159 -4.22 47.20 21.48
C ALA A 159 -4.45 48.74 21.51
N ASP A 160 -4.32 49.42 20.36
CA ASP A 160 -4.66 50.83 20.18
C ASP A 160 -6.12 51.09 19.75
N GLY A 161 -6.92 50.02 19.63
CA GLY A 161 -8.32 50.06 19.18
C GLY A 161 -8.51 50.09 17.66
N SER A 162 -7.44 50.07 16.86
CA SER A 162 -7.57 50.05 15.40
C SER A 162 -8.02 48.66 14.89
N PRO A 163 -8.92 48.58 13.90
CA PRO A 163 -9.45 47.31 13.41
C PRO A 163 -8.42 46.55 12.58
N VAL A 164 -8.43 45.22 12.68
CA VAL A 164 -7.58 44.33 11.89
C VAL A 164 -8.03 44.33 10.41
N PRO A 165 -7.12 44.26 9.43
CA PRO A 165 -7.47 44.16 8.00
C PRO A 165 -8.27 42.89 7.65
N GLN A 166 -9.20 43.02 6.70
CA GLN A 166 -10.17 41.97 6.33
C GLN A 166 -9.56 40.63 5.88
N GLY A 167 -8.39 40.66 5.24
CA GLY A 167 -7.68 39.47 4.78
C GLY A 167 -6.92 38.67 5.85
N PHE A 168 -6.80 39.20 7.09
CA PHE A 168 -6.07 38.52 8.17
C PHE A 168 -7.04 37.83 9.12
N SER A 169 -7.51 36.61 8.79
CA SER A 169 -8.47 35.87 9.65
C SER A 169 -7.80 35.06 10.77
N GLY A 170 -6.58 34.57 10.56
CA GLY A 170 -5.94 33.61 11.46
C GLY A 170 -6.69 32.27 11.56
N GLY A 171 -7.57 31.97 10.59
CA GLY A 171 -8.38 30.76 10.56
C GLY A 171 -9.65 30.79 11.40
N CYS A 172 -9.85 31.78 12.27
CA CYS A 172 -11.09 31.96 13.01
C CYS A 172 -12.27 32.35 12.10
N VAL A 173 -13.49 32.06 12.56
CA VAL A 173 -14.74 32.45 11.89
C VAL A 173 -15.18 33.80 12.44
N ARG A 174 -15.32 34.80 11.57
CA ARG A 174 -15.62 36.18 11.98
C ARG A 174 -17.00 36.62 11.56
N LEU A 175 -17.74 37.18 12.50
CA LEU A 175 -19.02 37.85 12.28
C LEU A 175 -18.84 39.37 12.37
N SER A 176 -19.90 40.13 12.07
CA SER A 176 -19.93 41.54 12.48
C SER A 176 -19.93 41.65 14.01
N GLU A 177 -19.55 42.80 14.56
CA GLU A 177 -19.56 42.98 16.03
C GLU A 177 -20.98 42.83 16.62
N THR A 178 -22.00 43.30 15.89
CA THR A 178 -23.42 43.14 16.25
C THR A 178 -23.83 41.66 16.24
N ASP A 179 -23.52 40.94 15.15
CA ASP A 179 -23.90 39.54 14.98
C ASP A 179 -23.17 38.62 15.97
N ALA A 180 -21.88 38.88 16.22
CA ALA A 180 -21.10 38.17 17.24
C ALA A 180 -21.67 38.37 18.64
N LYS A 181 -22.01 39.62 19.00
CA LYS A 181 -22.62 39.95 20.29
C LYS A 181 -23.96 39.25 20.49
N GLU A 182 -24.79 39.22 19.45
CA GLU A 182 -26.09 38.58 19.51
C GLU A 182 -25.96 37.06 19.60
N LEU A 183 -25.17 36.43 18.72
CA LEU A 183 -24.89 34.99 18.78
C LEU A 183 -24.32 34.57 20.14
N PHE A 184 -23.36 35.35 20.67
CA PHE A 184 -22.80 35.16 22.01
C PHE A 184 -23.86 35.24 23.12
N SER A 185 -24.94 36.00 22.94
CA SER A 185 -26.04 36.06 23.91
C SER A 185 -27.05 34.90 23.79
N LEU A 186 -27.11 34.23 22.63
CA LEU A 186 -28.11 33.18 22.34
C LEU A 186 -27.67 31.77 22.71
N ILE A 187 -26.35 31.51 22.78
CA ILE A 187 -25.78 30.17 22.97
C ILE A 187 -25.08 30.02 24.32
N GLU A 188 -24.89 28.79 24.77
CA GLU A 188 -24.21 28.44 26.03
C GLU A 188 -22.90 27.67 25.77
N VAL A 189 -22.03 27.57 26.77
CA VAL A 189 -20.90 26.63 26.74
C VAL A 189 -21.47 25.20 26.68
N GLY A 190 -20.94 24.38 25.79
CA GLY A 190 -21.49 23.06 25.44
C GLY A 190 -22.40 23.04 24.21
N THR A 191 -22.81 24.19 23.66
CA THR A 191 -23.63 24.24 22.42
C THR A 191 -22.91 23.54 21.26
N PRO A 192 -23.53 22.55 20.58
CA PRO A 192 -22.96 21.94 19.39
C PRO A 192 -22.77 22.93 18.24
N LEU A 193 -21.65 22.80 17.53
CA LEU A 193 -21.27 23.55 16.34
C LEU A 193 -20.72 22.60 15.29
N PHE A 194 -21.42 22.46 14.17
CA PHE A 194 -20.91 21.79 12.98
C PHE A 194 -20.30 22.82 12.02
N VAL A 195 -19.13 22.51 11.46
CA VAL A 195 -18.41 23.40 10.52
C VAL A 195 -18.12 22.63 9.23
N THR A 196 -18.65 23.10 8.10
CA THR A 196 -18.44 22.49 6.77
C THR A 196 -17.88 23.50 5.77
N ASN A 197 -17.16 23.01 4.75
CA ASN A 197 -16.74 23.76 3.58
C ASN A 197 -17.65 23.52 2.36
N GLY A 198 -18.83 22.95 2.56
CA GLY A 198 -19.81 22.66 1.50
C GLY A 198 -19.42 21.51 0.58
N ALA A 199 -18.57 20.58 1.05
CA ALA A 199 -18.25 19.30 0.42
C ALA A 199 -18.82 18.08 1.16
N GLU A 200 -19.27 18.25 2.41
CA GLU A 200 -20.06 17.26 3.15
C GLU A 200 -21.55 17.64 3.13
N PRO A 201 -22.48 16.68 3.30
CA PRO A 201 -23.80 16.74 2.69
C PRO A 201 -24.62 17.89 3.27
N ALA A 202 -25.46 18.47 2.41
CA ALA A 202 -26.40 19.51 2.79
C ALA A 202 -27.21 19.11 4.03
N LEU A 203 -27.47 20.08 4.89
CA LEU A 203 -28.24 19.91 6.13
C LEU A 203 -29.55 19.18 5.82
N VAL A 204 -29.67 17.93 6.30
CA VAL A 204 -30.80 17.05 5.97
C VAL A 204 -32.04 17.52 6.73
N LEU A 205 -32.72 18.52 6.16
CA LEU A 205 -34.08 18.86 6.53
C LEU A 205 -34.96 17.65 6.18
N ALA A 206 -35.70 17.14 7.17
CA ALA A 206 -36.67 16.09 6.91
C ALA A 206 -37.70 16.60 5.87
N SER A 207 -37.86 15.85 4.77
CA SER A 207 -38.53 16.19 3.51
C SER A 207 -37.76 17.11 2.54
N GLY A 208 -37.28 16.50 1.45
CA GLY A 208 -36.70 17.14 0.28
C GLY A 208 -36.31 16.09 -0.75
N ASP A 209 -37.06 16.00 -1.86
CA ASP A 209 -36.77 15.07 -2.95
C ASP A 209 -35.44 15.45 -3.63
N ILE A 210 -34.53 14.48 -3.76
CA ILE A 210 -33.26 14.66 -4.45
C ILE A 210 -33.50 14.47 -5.96
N GLN A 211 -33.17 15.46 -6.78
CA GLN A 211 -33.20 15.30 -8.23
C GLN A 211 -32.01 14.47 -8.71
N GLU A 212 -32.27 13.51 -9.60
CA GLU A 212 -31.25 12.70 -10.26
C GLU A 212 -30.56 13.53 -11.36
N ASP A 213 -29.44 14.19 -11.02
CA ASP A 213 -28.47 14.67 -12.00
C ASP A 213 -27.51 13.53 -12.41
N GLU A 214 -26.98 13.59 -13.63
CA GLU A 214 -26.08 12.59 -14.23
C GLU A 214 -24.83 12.32 -13.35
N GLN A 215 -24.83 11.20 -12.62
CA GLN A 215 -23.72 10.83 -11.73
C GLN A 215 -22.58 10.12 -12.48
N LEU A 216 -21.40 10.75 -12.44
CA LEU A 216 -20.12 10.07 -12.63
C LEU A 216 -19.93 9.02 -11.54
N GLY A 217 -19.41 7.84 -11.92
CA GLY A 217 -19.22 6.75 -10.96
C GLY A 217 -18.28 5.66 -11.46
N TYR A 218 -18.06 4.66 -10.60
CA TYR A 218 -17.25 3.49 -10.94
C TYR A 218 -18.08 2.37 -11.56
N ARG A 219 -17.55 1.78 -12.62
CA ARG A 219 -17.97 0.48 -13.15
C ARG A 219 -16.87 -0.55 -12.93
N GLY A 220 -17.26 -1.82 -12.79
CA GLY A 220 -16.31 -2.93 -12.88
C GLY A 220 -15.80 -3.11 -14.31
N ALA A 221 -14.59 -3.63 -14.47
CA ALA A 221 -14.10 -4.11 -15.76
C ALA A 221 -14.93 -5.33 -16.25
N GLU A 222 -14.93 -5.59 -17.57
CA GLU A 222 -15.66 -6.73 -18.15
C GLU A 222 -15.16 -8.08 -17.61
N GLU A 223 -13.85 -8.18 -17.36
CA GLU A 223 -13.21 -9.30 -16.65
C GLU A 223 -12.76 -8.82 -15.26
N PHE A 224 -13.50 -9.21 -14.22
CA PHE A 224 -13.22 -8.81 -12.84
C PHE A 224 -12.43 -9.89 -12.10
N SER A 225 -11.15 -9.62 -11.85
CA SER A 225 -10.23 -10.49 -11.12
C SER A 225 -10.54 -10.55 -9.62
N PRO A 226 -10.33 -11.70 -8.96
CA PRO A 226 -10.47 -11.82 -7.50
C PRO A 226 -9.51 -10.88 -6.74
N PRO A 227 -9.92 -10.34 -5.57
CA PRO A 227 -9.04 -9.50 -4.75
C PRO A 227 -7.78 -10.25 -4.28
N PRO A 228 -6.59 -9.60 -4.27
CA PRO A 228 -5.33 -10.27 -4.04
C PRO A 228 -5.15 -10.69 -2.57
N ALA A 229 -4.42 -11.79 -2.37
CA ALA A 229 -3.95 -12.17 -1.05
C ALA A 229 -2.91 -11.17 -0.53
N ILE A 230 -3.21 -10.55 0.63
CA ILE A 230 -2.32 -9.63 1.34
C ILE A 230 -1.99 -10.15 2.75
N SER A 231 -0.75 -9.91 3.19
CA SER A 231 -0.27 -10.27 4.53
C SER A 231 -0.85 -9.37 5.63
N GLY A 232 -1.20 -8.12 5.31
CA GLY A 232 -1.83 -7.17 6.23
C GLY A 232 -3.07 -7.72 6.95
N GLU A 233 -3.09 -7.62 8.27
CA GLU A 233 -4.19 -8.09 9.12
C GLU A 233 -5.48 -7.26 8.97
N ALA A 234 -5.35 -5.97 8.63
CA ALA A 234 -6.45 -5.12 8.21
C ALA A 234 -6.01 -4.18 7.07
N ALA A 235 -6.91 -3.88 6.13
CA ALA A 235 -6.65 -2.98 5.02
C ALA A 235 -7.93 -2.36 4.45
N LEU A 236 -7.77 -1.24 3.73
CA LEU A 236 -8.82 -0.57 2.98
C LEU A 236 -8.21 0.15 1.77
N VAL A 237 -8.90 0.14 0.64
CA VAL A 237 -8.57 0.97 -0.54
C VAL A 237 -9.81 1.78 -0.93
N GLY A 238 -9.65 3.09 -1.10
CA GLY A 238 -10.77 3.97 -1.44
C GLY A 238 -10.35 5.25 -2.18
N ASP A 239 -11.29 5.85 -2.89
CA ASP A 239 -11.14 7.15 -3.55
C ASP A 239 -11.41 8.29 -2.56
N LEU A 240 -10.49 9.25 -2.49
CA LEU A 240 -10.53 10.33 -1.50
C LEU A 240 -11.58 11.41 -1.80
N GLU A 241 -12.07 11.52 -3.04
CA GLU A 241 -12.97 12.60 -3.46
C GLU A 241 -14.44 12.19 -3.37
N ASN A 242 -14.79 10.99 -3.84
CA ASN A 242 -16.18 10.49 -3.85
C ASN A 242 -16.47 9.46 -2.75
N SER A 243 -15.47 9.09 -1.95
CA SER A 243 -15.59 8.17 -0.80
C SER A 243 -16.02 6.74 -1.18
N PHE A 244 -15.83 6.34 -2.43
CA PHE A 244 -16.01 4.96 -2.88
C PHE A 244 -14.88 4.08 -2.34
N LEU A 245 -15.24 2.98 -1.68
CA LEU A 245 -14.32 1.97 -1.19
C LEU A 245 -14.25 0.83 -2.19
N PHE A 246 -13.07 0.70 -2.81
CA PHE A 246 -12.76 -0.36 -3.75
C PHE A 246 -12.56 -1.70 -3.06
N TYR A 247 -11.97 -1.70 -1.86
CA TYR A 247 -11.58 -2.90 -1.11
C TYR A 247 -11.59 -2.67 0.41
N GLU A 248 -12.04 -3.67 1.17
CA GLU A 248 -11.98 -3.71 2.63
C GLU A 248 -11.56 -5.11 3.12
N LYS A 249 -10.62 -5.17 4.08
CA LYS A 249 -10.26 -6.39 4.82
C LYS A 249 -10.18 -6.05 6.30
N ASN A 250 -11.11 -6.54 7.11
CA ASN A 250 -11.17 -6.22 8.56
C ASN A 250 -11.06 -4.71 8.83
N SER A 251 -11.64 -3.87 7.97
CA SER A 251 -11.35 -2.43 7.91
C SER A 251 -11.69 -1.68 9.20
N GLU A 252 -12.70 -2.16 9.95
CA GLU A 252 -13.16 -1.65 11.24
C GLU A 252 -12.47 -2.32 12.46
N ARG A 253 -11.51 -3.23 12.26
CA ARG A 253 -10.79 -3.91 13.37
C ARG A 253 -9.70 -3.00 13.94
N MET A 254 -9.77 -2.70 15.24
CA MET A 254 -8.72 -1.94 15.92
C MET A 254 -7.39 -2.71 15.94
N ARG A 255 -6.32 -2.01 15.56
CA ARG A 255 -4.92 -2.45 15.53
C ARG A 255 -4.04 -1.32 16.05
N SER A 256 -2.88 -1.63 16.61
CA SER A 256 -1.85 -0.60 16.79
C SER A 256 -1.39 -0.08 15.43
N ILE A 257 -1.22 1.24 15.33
CA ILE A 257 -0.94 1.93 14.05
C ILE A 257 0.47 2.53 13.97
N ALA A 258 1.30 2.31 14.98
CA ALA A 258 2.66 2.83 15.06
C ALA A 258 2.75 4.31 14.64
N SER A 259 3.79 4.69 13.89
CA SER A 259 4.05 6.04 13.41
C SER A 259 3.03 6.65 12.43
N LEU A 260 1.93 5.95 12.07
CA LEU A 260 0.79 6.62 11.42
C LEU A 260 0.15 7.67 12.34
N SER A 261 0.28 7.49 13.66
CA SER A 261 -0.12 8.47 14.69
C SER A 261 0.39 9.89 14.43
N LYS A 262 1.56 10.01 13.77
CA LYS A 262 2.18 11.29 13.44
C LYS A 262 1.37 12.14 12.45
N LEU A 263 0.46 11.55 11.67
CA LEU A 263 -0.49 12.29 10.84
C LEU A 263 -1.45 13.12 11.69
N MET A 264 -1.96 12.56 12.80
CA MET A 264 -2.76 13.30 13.76
C MET A 264 -1.91 14.34 14.52
N THR A 265 -0.68 14.01 14.91
CA THR A 265 0.22 14.96 15.57
C THR A 265 0.52 16.19 14.69
N ALA A 266 0.75 15.99 13.39
CA ALA A 266 0.91 17.11 12.45
C ALA A 266 -0.36 17.96 12.34
N LEU A 267 -1.55 17.33 12.30
CA LEU A 267 -2.84 18.00 12.29
C LEU A 267 -3.08 18.84 13.55
N ILE A 268 -2.85 18.27 14.74
CA ILE A 268 -3.04 18.99 16.01
C ILE A 268 -2.04 20.13 16.17
N SER A 269 -0.77 19.95 15.80
CA SER A 269 0.20 21.05 15.83
C SER A 269 -0.29 22.23 14.99
N LEU A 270 -0.67 21.96 13.74
CA LEU A 270 -1.15 22.99 12.81
C LEU A 270 -2.37 23.76 13.35
N GLU A 271 -3.26 23.06 14.07
CA GLU A 271 -4.53 23.60 14.54
C GLU A 271 -4.53 24.19 15.95
N ALA A 272 -3.54 23.84 16.78
CA ALA A 272 -3.48 24.24 18.18
C ALA A 272 -2.20 25.00 18.56
N GLU A 273 -1.21 25.11 17.67
CA GLU A 273 0.10 25.69 18.00
C GLU A 273 0.53 26.80 17.03
N ASN A 274 1.35 27.72 17.55
CA ASN A 274 1.88 28.83 16.77
C ASN A 274 3.02 28.36 15.86
N GLN A 275 2.71 28.17 14.57
CA GLN A 275 3.65 27.65 13.57
C GLN A 275 4.93 28.50 13.38
N PHE A 276 4.93 29.76 13.81
CA PHE A 276 6.08 30.66 13.75
C PHE A 276 6.91 30.73 15.04
N GLU A 277 6.48 30.04 16.10
CA GLU A 277 7.19 30.05 17.39
C GLU A 277 8.50 29.25 17.30
N THR A 278 9.57 29.77 17.92
CA THR A 278 10.86 29.07 17.97
C THR A 278 10.86 28.06 19.09
N VAL A 279 10.72 26.78 18.74
CA VAL A 279 10.89 25.67 19.66
C VAL A 279 12.37 25.45 19.93
N VAL A 280 12.71 25.24 21.20
CA VAL A 280 14.04 24.77 21.62
C VAL A 280 13.92 23.29 21.96
N ILE A 281 14.73 22.45 21.32
CA ILE A 281 14.81 21.02 21.61
C ILE A 281 15.52 20.83 22.96
N THR A 282 14.98 19.98 23.80
CA THR A 282 15.48 19.66 25.15
C THR A 282 16.04 18.25 25.20
N GLU A 283 16.80 17.93 26.26
CA GLU A 283 17.29 16.56 26.49
C GLU A 283 16.13 15.55 26.56
N ASP A 284 15.03 15.90 27.23
CA ASP A 284 13.85 15.05 27.36
C ASP A 284 13.24 14.70 25.99
N ASP A 285 13.21 15.63 25.04
CA ASP A 285 12.68 15.38 23.69
C ASP A 285 13.51 14.33 22.94
N VAL A 286 14.84 14.37 23.06
CA VAL A 286 15.77 13.44 22.38
C VAL A 286 16.06 12.16 23.17
N THR A 287 15.38 11.95 24.31
CA THR A 287 15.40 10.67 25.03
C THR A 287 14.36 9.65 24.50
N ALA A 288 13.54 10.05 23.53
CA ALA A 288 12.58 9.18 22.87
C ALA A 288 13.28 8.00 22.18
N TYR A 289 12.63 6.83 22.16
CA TYR A 289 13.23 5.63 21.58
C TYR A 289 13.32 5.71 20.05
N GLY A 290 14.54 5.66 19.51
CA GLY A 290 14.85 5.59 18.07
C GLY A 290 15.35 6.91 17.48
N GLU A 291 16.57 6.90 16.95
CA GLU A 291 17.35 8.07 16.48
C GLU A 291 16.82 8.77 15.19
N ALA A 292 15.54 8.62 14.88
CA ALA A 292 14.93 9.11 13.67
C ALA A 292 14.81 10.65 13.67
N GLY A 293 15.36 11.31 12.64
CA GLY A 293 15.29 12.76 12.46
C GLY A 293 16.53 13.54 12.90
N GLY A 294 17.40 12.95 13.74
CA GLY A 294 18.72 13.51 14.07
C GLY A 294 18.71 14.87 14.76
N LEU A 295 17.66 15.18 15.52
CA LEU A 295 17.57 16.40 16.33
C LEU A 295 18.52 16.32 17.54
N ARG A 296 18.92 17.47 18.09
CA ARG A 296 19.82 17.55 19.24
C ARG A 296 19.31 18.53 20.28
N ALA A 297 19.53 18.21 21.56
CA ALA A 297 19.27 19.14 22.65
C ALA A 297 20.01 20.47 22.42
N GLY A 298 19.28 21.58 22.54
CA GLY A 298 19.75 22.93 22.25
C GLY A 298 19.47 23.43 20.82
N ASP A 299 19.05 22.57 19.89
CA ASP A 299 18.61 23.00 18.55
C ASP A 299 17.41 23.97 18.64
N ARG A 300 17.36 24.91 17.68
CA ARG A 300 16.33 25.95 17.62
C ARG A 300 15.73 26.03 16.23
N MET A 301 14.43 25.83 16.11
CA MET A 301 13.72 25.92 14.83
C MET A 301 12.27 26.36 15.02
N ALA A 302 11.63 26.83 13.95
CA ALA A 302 10.21 27.17 13.99
C ALA A 302 9.36 25.90 14.20
N MET A 303 8.19 26.02 14.82
CA MET A 303 7.25 24.91 14.97
C MET A 303 6.93 24.24 13.61
N SER A 304 6.71 25.02 12.56
CA SER A 304 6.48 24.50 11.20
C SER A 304 7.64 23.67 10.63
N GLU A 305 8.87 23.86 11.13
CA GLU A 305 10.05 23.10 10.69
C GLU A 305 10.07 21.69 11.30
N LEU A 306 9.48 21.48 12.48
CA LEU A 306 9.41 20.16 13.14
C LEU A 306 8.47 19.19 12.41
N LEU A 307 7.54 19.69 11.61
CA LEU A 307 6.66 18.87 10.78
C LEU A 307 7.45 18.06 9.72
N TRP A 308 8.60 18.55 9.25
CA TRP A 308 9.44 17.84 8.27
C TRP A 308 10.10 16.56 8.81
N PRO A 309 10.88 16.58 9.91
CA PRO A 309 11.41 15.36 10.51
C PRO A 309 10.31 14.43 11.02
N LEU A 310 9.20 14.98 11.53
CA LEU A 310 8.02 14.22 11.96
C LEU A 310 7.44 13.38 10.80
N LEU A 311 7.17 14.01 9.65
CA LEU A 311 6.48 13.36 8.54
C LEU A 311 7.44 12.55 7.64
N LEU A 312 8.55 13.13 7.20
CA LEU A 312 9.48 12.49 6.25
C LEU A 312 10.32 11.38 6.90
N SER A 313 11.01 11.71 7.99
CA SER A 313 11.94 10.79 8.66
C SER A 313 11.32 10.06 9.85
N SER A 314 10.04 10.29 10.14
CA SER A 314 9.30 9.62 11.22
C SER A 314 9.84 9.89 12.63
N SER A 315 10.40 11.08 12.87
CA SER A 315 11.06 11.46 14.12
C SER A 315 10.13 11.41 15.33
N ASN A 316 10.57 10.70 16.38
CA ASN A 316 9.87 10.66 17.66
C ASN A 316 10.16 11.93 18.45
N ASP A 317 11.41 12.40 18.46
CA ASP A 317 11.86 13.63 19.11
C ASP A 317 11.02 14.84 18.65
N ALA A 318 10.76 14.94 17.34
CA ALA A 318 9.91 15.99 16.80
C ALA A 318 8.47 15.90 17.34
N ALA A 319 7.90 14.69 17.48
CA ALA A 319 6.55 14.50 18.00
C ALA A 319 6.43 14.92 19.48
N TYR A 320 7.43 14.59 20.31
CA TYR A 320 7.46 14.99 21.72
C TYR A 320 7.76 16.49 21.88
N ALA A 321 8.70 17.04 21.11
CA ALA A 321 9.01 18.47 21.11
C ALA A 321 7.82 19.35 20.68
N ILE A 322 7.05 18.89 19.70
CA ILE A 322 5.75 19.47 19.32
C ILE A 322 4.80 19.41 20.53
N ALA A 323 4.43 18.20 20.98
CA ALA A 323 3.41 18.01 22.01
C ALA A 323 3.73 18.69 23.37
N ARG A 324 5.00 18.92 23.67
CA ARG A 324 5.47 19.63 24.85
C ARG A 324 5.07 21.12 24.86
N GLN A 325 4.85 21.79 23.73
CA GLN A 325 4.55 23.23 23.73
C GLN A 325 3.17 23.55 24.31
N LEU A 326 2.15 22.72 24.02
CA LEU A 326 0.85 22.77 24.71
C LEU A 326 0.81 22.01 26.04
N GLY A 327 1.82 21.21 26.32
CA GLY A 327 1.84 20.23 27.41
C GLY A 327 1.22 18.90 26.96
N PHE A 328 1.94 17.81 27.22
CA PHE A 328 1.67 16.47 26.70
C PHE A 328 0.21 16.03 26.87
N ASP A 329 -0.34 16.06 28.09
CA ASP A 329 -1.72 15.63 28.35
C ASP A 329 -2.75 16.47 27.57
N GLN A 330 -2.49 17.75 27.36
CA GLN A 330 -3.38 18.64 26.61
C GLN A 330 -3.32 18.33 25.12
N PHE A 331 -2.13 18.05 24.60
CA PHE A 331 -1.94 17.66 23.21
C PHE A 331 -2.63 16.32 22.91
N VAL A 332 -2.43 15.30 23.74
CA VAL A 332 -3.09 13.98 23.60
C VAL A 332 -4.61 14.08 23.77
N ARG A 333 -5.11 14.95 24.68
CA ARG A 333 -6.54 15.28 24.73
C ARG A 333 -7.04 15.83 23.39
N LEU A 334 -6.35 16.79 22.79
CA LEU A 334 -6.75 17.39 21.50
C LEU A 334 -6.73 16.36 20.35
N MET A 335 -5.76 15.44 20.31
CA MET A 335 -5.76 14.32 19.34
C MET A 335 -7.03 13.48 19.44
N ASN A 336 -7.44 13.11 20.67
CA ASN A 336 -8.65 12.30 20.89
C ASN A 336 -9.95 13.10 20.75
N GLU A 337 -9.94 14.42 20.99
CA GLU A 337 -11.08 15.28 20.65
C GLU A 337 -11.26 15.42 19.13
N LYS A 338 -10.15 15.50 18.37
CA LYS A 338 -10.18 15.54 16.90
C LYS A 338 -10.73 14.23 16.30
N ASN A 339 -10.44 13.08 16.90
CA ASN A 339 -11.07 11.81 16.51
C ASN A 339 -12.60 11.91 16.53
N LYS A 340 -13.17 12.46 17.62
CA LYS A 340 -14.62 12.66 17.75
C LYS A 340 -15.17 13.64 16.71
N SER A 341 -14.49 14.77 16.48
CA SER A 341 -14.95 15.78 15.50
C SER A 341 -14.91 15.30 14.05
N LEU A 342 -14.08 14.28 13.76
CA LEU A 342 -13.93 13.66 12.43
C LEU A 342 -14.62 12.30 12.31
N GLY A 343 -15.40 11.86 13.30
CA GLY A 343 -16.09 10.56 13.24
C GLY A 343 -15.16 9.34 13.22
N LEU A 344 -13.97 9.46 13.80
CA LEU A 344 -12.97 8.39 13.95
C LEU A 344 -13.29 7.59 15.22
N THR A 345 -14.38 6.82 15.17
CA THR A 345 -15.02 6.22 16.36
C THR A 345 -14.19 5.16 17.04
N ASN A 346 -13.25 4.52 16.32
CA ASN A 346 -12.42 3.43 16.82
C ASN A 346 -10.92 3.80 16.80
N THR A 347 -10.61 5.08 17.06
CA THR A 347 -9.23 5.60 17.15
C THR A 347 -8.95 6.15 18.56
N ILE A 348 -7.82 5.74 19.15
CA ILE A 348 -7.33 6.18 20.47
C ILE A 348 -5.85 6.51 20.37
N TYR A 349 -5.45 7.65 20.95
CA TYR A 349 -4.05 8.04 21.13
C TYR A 349 -3.69 8.13 22.61
N ARG A 350 -2.56 7.55 23.00
CA ARG A 350 -1.90 7.73 24.31
C ARG A 350 -0.77 8.75 24.24
N GLU A 351 -0.08 8.85 23.12
CA GLU A 351 1.11 9.68 22.94
C GLU A 351 1.30 10.09 21.47
N PRO A 352 2.12 11.13 21.15
CA PRO A 352 2.11 11.78 19.84
C PRO A 352 2.94 11.08 18.75
N SER A 353 3.74 10.06 19.10
CA SER A 353 4.74 9.48 18.19
C SER A 353 4.29 8.17 17.53
N GLY A 354 3.46 7.36 18.19
CA GLY A 354 3.17 5.99 17.77
C GLY A 354 4.21 4.96 18.22
N LEU A 355 4.84 5.19 19.37
CA LEU A 355 5.65 4.21 20.10
C LEU A 355 4.82 3.38 21.08
N ASP A 356 3.71 3.92 21.60
CA ASP A 356 2.81 3.17 22.48
C ASP A 356 1.91 2.23 21.65
N PRO A 357 1.88 0.91 21.91
CA PRO A 357 0.99 -0.01 21.21
C PRO A 357 -0.51 0.23 21.48
N GLU A 358 -0.87 1.01 22.49
CA GLU A 358 -2.23 1.52 22.71
C GLU A 358 -2.59 2.75 21.84
N ASN A 359 -1.65 3.30 21.05
CA ASN A 359 -2.03 4.12 19.88
C ASN A 359 -2.66 3.20 18.83
N GLN A 360 -3.99 3.17 18.82
CA GLN A 360 -4.79 2.23 18.04
C GLN A 360 -5.78 2.93 17.13
N SER A 361 -6.01 2.34 15.97
CA SER A 361 -7.02 2.76 15.02
C SER A 361 -7.46 1.59 14.15
N THR A 362 -8.45 1.84 13.31
CA THR A 362 -8.94 0.98 12.25
C THR A 362 -8.39 1.46 10.89
N ALA A 363 -8.40 0.61 9.86
CA ALA A 363 -8.03 1.03 8.51
C ALA A 363 -9.06 2.05 7.95
N LEU A 364 -10.34 1.90 8.32
CA LEU A 364 -11.41 2.84 8.01
C LEU A 364 -11.18 4.23 8.61
N ASP A 365 -10.85 4.32 9.90
CA ASP A 365 -10.64 5.62 10.55
C ASP A 365 -9.32 6.27 10.11
N MET A 366 -8.31 5.48 9.73
CA MET A 366 -7.11 6.01 9.06
C MET A 366 -7.43 6.53 7.65
N PHE A 367 -8.29 5.87 6.88
CA PHE A 367 -8.77 6.40 5.60
C PHE A 367 -9.52 7.73 5.78
N LYS A 368 -10.48 7.81 6.70
CA LYS A 368 -11.20 9.06 7.02
C LYS A 368 -10.26 10.20 7.44
N LEU A 369 -9.24 9.91 8.27
CA LEU A 369 -8.23 10.90 8.64
C LEU A 369 -7.49 11.44 7.41
N VAL A 370 -7.06 10.53 6.52
CA VAL A 370 -6.32 10.88 5.30
C VAL A 370 -7.21 11.63 4.31
N GLN A 371 -8.49 11.28 4.20
CA GLN A 371 -9.49 12.01 3.43
C GLN A 371 -9.74 13.42 3.99
N HIS A 372 -9.83 13.58 5.32
CA HIS A 372 -9.89 14.90 5.93
C HIS A 372 -8.63 15.72 5.62
N LEU A 373 -7.44 15.12 5.69
CA LEU A 373 -6.19 15.78 5.33
C LEU A 373 -6.15 16.18 3.84
N TRP A 374 -6.59 15.31 2.93
CA TRP A 374 -6.70 15.59 1.50
C TRP A 374 -7.60 16.80 1.22
N ASN A 375 -8.82 16.79 1.78
CA ASN A 375 -9.86 17.78 1.50
C ASN A 375 -9.68 19.12 2.24
N ASN A 376 -9.01 19.14 3.41
CA ASN A 376 -9.00 20.31 4.30
C ASN A 376 -7.59 20.75 4.74
N LYS A 377 -6.54 19.95 4.49
CA LYS A 377 -5.17 20.16 4.98
C LYS A 377 -4.11 19.68 3.98
N ARG A 378 -4.40 19.81 2.67
CA ARG A 378 -3.61 19.21 1.57
C ARG A 378 -2.09 19.46 1.67
N SER A 379 -1.68 20.61 2.18
CA SER A 379 -0.27 20.92 2.48
C SER A 379 0.45 19.88 3.36
N LEU A 380 -0.22 19.24 4.33
CA LEU A 380 0.38 18.15 5.12
C LEU A 380 0.57 16.87 4.30
N VAL A 381 -0.32 16.61 3.34
CA VAL A 381 -0.19 15.49 2.39
C VAL A 381 0.96 15.77 1.42
N GLU A 382 1.02 16.96 0.84
CA GLU A 382 2.10 17.43 -0.03
C GLU A 382 3.48 17.32 0.67
N MET A 383 3.56 17.71 1.94
CA MET A 383 4.78 17.52 2.76
C MET A 383 5.21 16.04 2.87
N THR A 384 4.27 15.09 2.84
CA THR A 384 4.60 13.65 2.85
C THR A 384 4.97 13.06 1.48
N SER A 385 4.69 13.78 0.39
CA SER A 385 5.05 13.38 -0.98
C SER A 385 6.50 13.74 -1.34
N GLU A 386 7.05 14.75 -0.68
CA GLU A 386 8.41 15.24 -0.91
C GLU A 386 9.49 14.18 -0.64
N ARG A 387 10.48 14.07 -1.53
CA ARG A 387 11.59 13.11 -1.39
C ARG A 387 12.53 13.45 -0.22
N SER A 388 12.71 14.73 0.05
CA SER A 388 13.57 15.22 1.13
C SER A 388 13.33 16.69 1.44
N HIS A 389 13.50 17.09 2.69
CA HIS A 389 13.58 18.48 3.10
C HIS A 389 14.85 18.72 3.91
N LYS A 390 15.75 19.58 3.41
CA LYS A 390 17.08 19.85 4.00
C LYS A 390 17.87 18.56 4.23
N ALA A 391 18.09 18.15 5.48
CA ALA A 391 18.81 16.93 5.85
C ALA A 391 17.88 15.70 5.97
N TRP A 392 16.57 15.91 6.08
CA TRP A 392 15.59 14.86 6.31
C TRP A 392 15.17 14.22 5.00
N ARG A 393 15.27 12.89 4.94
CA ARG A 393 14.83 12.09 3.79
C ARG A 393 13.51 11.42 4.12
N ASN A 394 12.68 11.27 3.09
CA ASN A 394 11.44 10.51 3.20
C ASN A 394 11.76 9.01 3.25
N ILE A 395 11.26 8.32 4.27
CA ILE A 395 11.41 6.87 4.44
C ILE A 395 10.26 6.07 3.80
N HIS A 396 9.28 6.74 3.20
CA HIS A 396 8.13 6.09 2.60
C HIS A 396 8.56 5.28 1.35
N PRO A 397 8.23 3.98 1.26
CA PRO A 397 8.80 3.10 0.23
C PRO A 397 8.45 3.53 -1.20
N PHE A 398 7.28 4.15 -1.39
CA PHE A 398 6.78 4.59 -2.70
C PHE A 398 7.20 6.01 -3.11
N VAL A 399 7.99 6.73 -2.32
CA VAL A 399 8.38 8.13 -2.63
C VAL A 399 9.20 8.28 -3.91
N SER A 400 9.75 7.18 -4.43
CA SER A 400 10.44 7.16 -5.73
C SER A 400 9.50 7.17 -6.93
N LYS A 401 8.22 6.82 -6.74
CA LYS A 401 7.24 6.56 -7.80
C LYS A 401 6.52 7.84 -8.23
N ASN A 402 6.42 8.07 -9.54
CA ASN A 402 5.80 9.29 -10.08
C ASN A 402 4.30 9.42 -9.75
N SER A 403 3.61 8.30 -9.54
CA SER A 403 2.19 8.28 -9.20
C SER A 403 1.90 8.42 -7.69
N PHE A 404 2.92 8.62 -6.84
CA PHE A 404 2.76 8.71 -5.39
C PHE A 404 2.55 10.16 -4.95
N GLU A 405 1.44 10.41 -4.24
CA GLU A 405 0.99 11.77 -3.89
C GLU A 405 1.08 12.10 -2.40
N GLY A 406 1.54 11.15 -1.57
CA GLY A 406 1.69 11.34 -0.13
C GLY A 406 1.33 10.10 0.67
N GLY A 407 1.74 10.04 1.92
CA GLY A 407 1.56 8.86 2.75
C GLY A 407 2.48 8.80 3.96
N LYS A 408 2.26 7.81 4.82
CA LYS A 408 3.09 7.59 6.00
C LYS A 408 3.25 6.10 6.24
N THR A 409 4.44 5.68 6.63
CA THR A 409 4.75 4.32 7.09
C THR A 409 5.12 4.32 8.57
N GLY A 410 4.92 3.19 9.25
CA GLY A 410 5.26 2.98 10.66
C GLY A 410 5.48 1.51 11.01
N PHE A 411 6.33 1.27 11.99
CA PHE A 411 6.62 -0.07 12.52
C PHE A 411 6.91 0.00 14.02
N ILE A 412 6.24 -0.87 14.79
CA ILE A 412 6.65 -1.36 16.11
C ILE A 412 6.29 -2.85 16.17
N PRO A 413 6.94 -3.69 17.01
CA PRO A 413 6.69 -5.13 17.04
C PRO A 413 5.21 -5.53 17.18
N GLU A 414 4.44 -4.80 17.98
CA GLU A 414 3.02 -5.04 18.29
C GLU A 414 2.07 -4.63 17.15
N ALA A 415 2.51 -3.69 16.31
CA ALA A 415 1.77 -3.18 15.15
C ALA A 415 2.16 -3.87 13.83
N LYS A 416 3.32 -4.56 13.82
CA LYS A 416 4.05 -4.95 12.60
C LYS A 416 4.23 -3.74 11.67
N LYS A 417 4.31 -3.95 10.36
CA LYS A 417 4.43 -2.86 9.39
C LYS A 417 3.04 -2.27 9.10
N THR A 418 2.95 -0.95 9.06
CA THR A 418 1.73 -0.17 8.85
C THR A 418 1.98 0.93 7.82
N ILE A 419 1.01 1.24 6.97
CA ILE A 419 1.13 2.27 5.92
C ILE A 419 -0.21 2.89 5.55
N VAL A 420 -0.13 4.17 5.19
CA VAL A 420 -1.04 4.90 4.32
C VAL A 420 -0.25 5.30 3.08
N SER A 421 -0.76 5.05 1.88
CA SER A 421 -0.20 5.57 0.63
C SER A 421 -1.31 6.11 -0.26
N ILE A 422 -1.12 7.30 -0.81
CA ILE A 422 -2.03 7.94 -1.77
C ILE A 422 -1.36 7.87 -3.14
N PHE A 423 -2.13 7.48 -4.15
CA PHE A 423 -1.68 7.41 -5.52
C PHE A 423 -2.67 8.09 -6.46
N SER A 424 -2.15 8.82 -7.44
CA SER A 424 -2.89 9.07 -8.68
C SER A 424 -2.96 7.76 -9.46
N VAL A 425 -4.18 7.35 -9.82
CA VAL A 425 -4.46 6.16 -10.63
C VAL A 425 -5.30 6.58 -11.84
N PRO A 426 -4.81 6.41 -13.08
CA PRO A 426 -5.63 6.65 -14.26
C PRO A 426 -6.69 5.56 -14.36
N MET A 427 -7.97 5.96 -14.41
CA MET A 427 -9.14 5.07 -14.39
C MET A 427 -10.12 5.36 -15.54
N GLY A 428 -9.68 5.99 -16.61
CA GLY A 428 -10.49 6.28 -17.78
C GLY A 428 -9.68 6.99 -18.86
N GLU A 429 -10.33 7.38 -19.95
CA GLU A 429 -9.66 8.01 -21.10
C GLU A 429 -9.11 9.42 -20.75
N PHE A 430 -9.65 10.09 -19.72
CA PHE A 430 -9.26 11.45 -19.33
C PHE A 430 -9.15 11.72 -17.82
N ASP A 431 -9.50 10.77 -16.93
CA ASP A 431 -9.57 11.01 -15.48
C ASP A 431 -8.51 10.22 -14.68
N GLU A 432 -7.69 10.97 -13.92
CA GLU A 432 -6.90 10.44 -12.81
C GLU A 432 -7.74 10.49 -11.52
N ARG A 433 -7.66 9.43 -10.71
CA ARG A 433 -8.36 9.29 -9.43
C ARG A 433 -7.37 9.21 -8.28
N HIS A 434 -7.71 9.86 -7.16
CA HIS A 434 -6.83 9.98 -6.00
C HIS A 434 -7.15 8.89 -4.98
N VAL A 435 -6.45 7.76 -5.09
CA VAL A 435 -6.76 6.52 -4.37
C VAL A 435 -5.83 6.36 -3.16
N ALA A 436 -6.39 6.26 -1.96
CA ALA A 436 -5.65 5.91 -0.75
C ALA A 436 -5.74 4.41 -0.45
N VAL A 437 -4.56 3.81 -0.22
CA VAL A 437 -4.35 2.44 0.25
C VAL A 437 -3.88 2.50 1.70
N VAL A 438 -4.63 1.86 2.60
CA VAL A 438 -4.30 1.73 4.03
C VAL A 438 -4.08 0.26 4.34
N VAL A 439 -2.94 -0.10 4.95
CA VAL A 439 -2.63 -1.47 5.39
C VAL A 439 -2.03 -1.45 6.79
N LEU A 440 -2.59 -2.25 7.70
CA LEU A 440 -2.19 -2.38 9.10
C LEU A 440 -1.82 -3.84 9.41
N GLY A 441 -0.73 -4.08 10.15
CA GLY A 441 -0.33 -5.43 10.55
C GLY A 441 0.28 -6.27 9.43
N SER A 442 1.05 -5.68 8.51
CA SER A 442 1.62 -6.35 7.34
C SER A 442 3.01 -6.94 7.61
N GLU A 443 3.28 -8.08 6.97
CA GLU A 443 4.61 -8.71 6.89
C GLU A 443 5.37 -8.24 5.63
N ASN A 444 4.70 -8.20 4.46
CA ASN A 444 5.25 -7.74 3.19
C ASN A 444 4.51 -6.50 2.65
N LEU A 445 4.78 -5.37 3.31
CA LEU A 445 4.04 -4.14 3.14
C LEU A 445 4.14 -3.47 1.75
N GLN A 446 5.24 -3.66 1.02
CA GLN A 446 5.35 -3.12 -0.35
C GLN A 446 4.52 -3.96 -1.34
N SER A 447 4.62 -5.29 -1.24
CA SER A 447 3.83 -6.21 -2.07
C SER A 447 2.33 -6.05 -1.82
N ASP A 448 1.90 -5.97 -0.56
CA ASP A 448 0.49 -5.77 -0.19
C ASP A 448 -0.11 -4.51 -0.85
N VAL A 449 0.62 -3.38 -0.81
CA VAL A 449 0.16 -2.11 -1.39
C VAL A 449 0.15 -2.12 -2.91
N GLU A 450 1.19 -2.67 -3.56
CA GLU A 450 1.22 -2.74 -5.03
C GLU A 450 0.17 -3.70 -5.57
N ARG A 451 -0.01 -4.89 -4.98
CA ARG A 451 -1.07 -5.84 -5.35
C ARG A 451 -2.45 -5.17 -5.27
N LEU A 452 -2.75 -4.48 -4.17
CA LEU A 452 -4.01 -3.76 -4.00
C LEU A 452 -4.19 -2.64 -5.04
N ARG A 453 -3.16 -1.85 -5.31
CA ARG A 453 -3.21 -0.74 -6.27
C ARG A 453 -3.35 -1.24 -7.72
N ILE A 454 -2.66 -2.31 -8.08
CA ILE A 454 -2.76 -2.95 -9.41
C ILE A 454 -4.15 -3.54 -9.59
N TRP A 455 -4.62 -4.32 -8.61
CA TRP A 455 -5.95 -4.91 -8.62
C TRP A 455 -7.04 -3.83 -8.78
N VAL A 456 -6.99 -2.74 -8.00
CA VAL A 456 -7.95 -1.63 -8.15
C VAL A 456 -7.89 -0.99 -9.55
N LYS A 457 -6.70 -0.82 -10.14
CA LYS A 457 -6.58 -0.28 -11.51
C LYS A 457 -7.16 -1.23 -12.58
N GLN A 458 -7.00 -2.54 -12.40
CA GLN A 458 -7.49 -3.54 -13.35
C GLN A 458 -9.00 -3.73 -13.30
N ASN A 459 -9.59 -3.53 -12.12
CA ASN A 459 -10.97 -3.95 -11.85
C ASN A 459 -11.99 -2.82 -11.92
N PHE A 460 -11.55 -1.56 -11.95
CA PHE A 460 -12.45 -0.40 -11.91
C PHE A 460 -12.10 0.67 -12.94
N GLU A 461 -13.14 1.14 -13.63
CA GLU A 461 -13.10 2.28 -14.54
C GLU A 461 -14.08 3.36 -14.06
N TYR A 462 -13.83 4.61 -14.42
CA TYR A 462 -14.58 5.80 -14.01
C TYR A 462 -15.09 6.55 -15.23
N GLY A 463 -16.38 6.93 -15.24
CA GLY A 463 -16.98 7.62 -16.38
C GLY A 463 -18.46 7.99 -16.23
N LEU A 464 -19.05 8.47 -17.33
CA LEU A 464 -20.47 8.85 -17.47
C LEU A 464 -21.35 7.65 -17.88
N GLU A 465 -22.62 7.72 -17.50
CA GLU A 465 -23.72 6.81 -17.90
C GLU A 465 -23.57 5.31 -17.55
N SER A 466 -23.84 4.95 -16.28
CA SER A 466 -25.03 4.16 -15.90
C SER A 466 -24.90 3.69 -14.43
N PRO A 467 -25.92 3.89 -13.56
CA PRO A 467 -25.79 3.59 -12.14
C PRO A 467 -25.79 2.08 -11.87
N LEU A 468 -24.60 1.51 -11.67
CA LEU A 468 -24.36 0.20 -11.03
C LEU A 468 -25.36 -0.90 -11.45
N GLU A 469 -25.46 -1.15 -12.76
CA GLU A 469 -26.28 -2.25 -13.26
C GLU A 469 -25.73 -3.61 -12.79
N SER A 470 -26.64 -4.46 -12.33
CA SER A 470 -26.33 -5.65 -11.53
C SER A 470 -26.50 -6.97 -12.31
N GLN A 471 -25.46 -7.80 -12.41
CA GLN A 471 -25.44 -9.09 -13.14
C GLN A 471 -24.54 -10.07 -12.32
N GLN A 472 -24.90 -11.27 -11.83
CA GLN A 472 -24.22 -11.84 -10.62
C GLN A 472 -22.80 -12.51 -10.77
N VAL A 473 -21.72 -12.08 -10.04
CA VAL A 473 -20.47 -12.87 -9.86
C VAL A 473 -20.58 -13.83 -8.67
N GLU A 474 -20.72 -15.11 -8.97
CA GLU A 474 -20.45 -16.19 -8.02
C GLU A 474 -19.03 -16.70 -8.24
N TYR A 475 -18.19 -16.67 -7.21
CA TYR A 475 -16.89 -17.35 -7.18
C TYR A 475 -16.88 -18.44 -6.10
N ALA A 476 -16.20 -19.55 -6.35
CA ALA A 476 -16.10 -20.61 -5.36
C ALA A 476 -15.11 -20.19 -4.26
N VAL A 477 -15.33 -20.67 -3.03
CA VAL A 477 -14.41 -20.41 -1.91
C VAL A 477 -13.01 -20.99 -2.19
N ASN A 478 -12.93 -22.00 -3.08
CA ASN A 478 -11.70 -22.64 -3.55
C ASN A 478 -10.83 -21.74 -4.45
N ASP A 479 -11.36 -20.61 -4.94
CA ASP A 479 -10.62 -19.69 -5.83
C ASP A 479 -9.97 -18.51 -5.05
N LEU A 480 -10.29 -18.37 -3.76
CA LEU A 480 -9.78 -17.32 -2.86
C LEU A 480 -9.08 -17.85 -1.61
N ILE A 481 -9.16 -19.14 -1.37
CA ILE A 481 -8.35 -19.88 -0.42
C ILE A 481 -7.74 -20.99 -1.27
N ASP A 482 -6.41 -21.15 -1.28
CA ASP A 482 -5.88 -22.48 -1.55
C ASP A 482 -6.29 -23.36 -0.34
N PRO A 483 -7.32 -24.23 -0.45
CA PRO A 483 -7.99 -24.80 0.72
C PRO A 483 -7.12 -25.80 1.48
N SER A 484 -6.00 -26.18 0.88
CA SER A 484 -5.06 -27.15 1.43
C SER A 484 -4.09 -26.55 2.45
N GLY A 485 -3.90 -25.22 2.44
CA GLY A 485 -2.73 -24.62 3.07
C GLY A 485 -1.41 -25.00 2.41
N ALA A 486 -1.46 -25.46 1.14
CA ALA A 486 -0.31 -25.86 0.39
C ALA A 486 0.66 -24.71 0.20
N LEU A 487 1.92 -25.09 0.12
CA LEU A 487 2.97 -24.27 -0.42
C LEU A 487 2.86 -24.30 -1.95
N SER A 488 2.95 -23.14 -2.60
CA SER A 488 3.00 -23.01 -4.06
C SER A 488 4.32 -22.40 -4.51
N LEU A 489 5.01 -23.07 -5.43
CA LEU A 489 6.25 -22.61 -6.05
C LEU A 489 6.02 -22.37 -7.54
N LEU A 490 6.50 -21.27 -8.09
CA LEU A 490 6.44 -20.96 -9.52
C LEU A 490 7.84 -20.87 -10.12
N PHE A 491 8.03 -21.49 -11.28
CA PHE A 491 9.29 -21.51 -12.00
C PHE A 491 9.11 -20.94 -13.41
N THR A 492 10.01 -20.06 -13.84
CA THR A 492 10.06 -19.54 -15.21
C THR A 492 11.29 -20.09 -15.94
N GLY A 493 11.25 -20.03 -17.28
CA GLY A 493 12.43 -20.25 -18.12
C GLY A 493 13.48 -19.13 -18.08
N ASP A 494 14.34 -19.11 -19.11
CA ASP A 494 15.53 -18.27 -19.20
C ASP A 494 15.20 -16.77 -19.36
N ILE A 495 15.91 -15.90 -18.63
CA ILE A 495 15.72 -14.44 -18.61
C ILE A 495 17.00 -13.74 -19.07
N MET A 496 16.95 -13.14 -20.25
CA MET A 496 18.03 -12.39 -20.89
C MET A 496 17.51 -11.00 -21.30
N MET A 497 17.67 -10.01 -20.42
CA MET A 497 17.21 -8.63 -20.62
C MET A 497 18.32 -7.71 -21.16
N ASN A 498 18.99 -8.13 -22.22
CA ASN A 498 20.03 -7.40 -22.94
C ASN A 498 19.81 -7.54 -24.46
N ARG A 499 20.70 -6.97 -25.29
CA ARG A 499 20.60 -7.00 -26.76
C ARG A 499 19.21 -6.54 -27.24
N GLY A 500 18.49 -7.32 -28.06
CA GLY A 500 17.20 -6.91 -28.63
C GLY A 500 16.12 -6.63 -27.58
N VAL A 501 16.15 -7.30 -26.42
CA VAL A 501 15.22 -7.02 -25.33
C VAL A 501 15.47 -5.64 -24.73
N GLU A 502 16.74 -5.26 -24.54
CA GLU A 502 17.12 -3.94 -24.05
C GLU A 502 16.76 -2.82 -25.05
N GLU A 503 16.96 -3.05 -26.35
CA GLU A 503 16.52 -2.11 -27.40
C GLU A 503 15.00 -1.87 -27.34
N ILE A 504 14.20 -2.94 -27.23
CA ILE A 504 12.74 -2.84 -27.07
C ILE A 504 12.33 -2.13 -25.77
N ILE A 505 13.00 -2.37 -24.64
CA ILE A 505 12.75 -1.65 -23.37
C ILE A 505 13.00 -0.14 -23.54
N ARG A 506 14.09 0.23 -24.22
CA ARG A 506 14.47 1.64 -24.41
C ARG A 506 13.57 2.35 -25.41
N GLU A 507 13.18 1.70 -26.51
CA GLU A 507 12.40 2.29 -27.60
C GLU A 507 10.88 2.18 -27.42
N GLN A 508 10.36 0.99 -27.10
CA GLN A 508 8.92 0.72 -26.98
C GLN A 508 8.45 0.84 -25.52
N GLY A 509 9.28 0.38 -24.58
CA GLY A 509 9.04 0.51 -23.13
C GLY A 509 9.33 1.91 -22.57
N ASN A 510 9.80 2.87 -23.37
CA ASN A 510 10.19 4.22 -22.91
C ASN A 510 11.24 4.22 -21.77
N ASN A 511 12.13 3.24 -21.71
CA ASN A 511 13.07 2.94 -20.60
C ASN A 511 12.41 2.44 -19.29
N ASP A 512 11.16 1.98 -19.34
CA ASP A 512 10.55 1.21 -18.25
C ASP A 512 11.05 -0.24 -18.28
N TRP A 513 11.95 -0.57 -17.37
CA TRP A 513 12.52 -1.92 -17.25
C TRP A 513 11.51 -2.99 -16.80
N SER A 514 10.32 -2.61 -16.32
CA SER A 514 9.23 -3.54 -16.03
C SER A 514 8.42 -3.95 -17.28
N PHE A 515 8.58 -3.24 -18.41
CA PHE A 515 7.83 -3.45 -19.65
C PHE A 515 7.75 -4.92 -20.13
N PRO A 516 8.81 -5.76 -20.08
CA PRO A 516 8.73 -7.15 -20.50
C PRO A 516 7.75 -8.00 -19.67
N PHE A 517 7.56 -7.68 -18.39
CA PHE A 517 6.73 -8.46 -17.47
C PHE A 517 5.24 -8.07 -17.49
N SER A 518 4.85 -7.08 -18.30
CA SER A 518 3.53 -6.41 -18.23
C SER A 518 2.29 -7.29 -18.46
N TYR A 519 2.45 -8.51 -19.02
CA TYR A 519 1.36 -9.48 -19.20
C TYR A 519 1.39 -10.65 -18.21
N VAL A 520 2.38 -10.71 -17.32
CA VAL A 520 2.64 -11.87 -16.45
C VAL A 520 2.89 -11.52 -14.99
N SER A 521 3.04 -10.23 -14.64
CA SER A 521 3.28 -9.76 -13.27
C SER A 521 2.33 -10.34 -12.22
N ASP A 522 1.06 -10.53 -12.59
CA ASP A 522 0.03 -10.99 -11.66
C ASP A 522 0.17 -12.48 -11.34
N VAL A 523 0.63 -13.27 -12.31
CA VAL A 523 0.90 -14.71 -12.15
C VAL A 523 2.24 -14.93 -11.45
N LEU A 524 3.27 -14.16 -11.83
CA LEU A 524 4.58 -14.16 -11.16
C LEU A 524 4.46 -13.78 -9.69
N GLY A 525 3.66 -12.77 -9.37
CA GLY A 525 3.36 -12.37 -7.99
C GLY A 525 2.33 -13.26 -7.27
N GLY A 526 1.85 -14.35 -7.88
CA GLY A 526 0.74 -15.16 -7.37
C GLY A 526 1.13 -16.41 -6.55
N ALA A 527 2.39 -16.84 -6.58
CA ALA A 527 2.89 -17.98 -5.81
C ALA A 527 3.46 -17.55 -4.44
N ASP A 528 3.79 -18.52 -3.58
CA ASP A 528 4.48 -18.27 -2.31
C ASP A 528 5.99 -18.03 -2.50
N ILE A 529 6.59 -18.62 -3.54
CA ILE A 529 7.96 -18.31 -4.01
C ILE A 529 8.01 -18.43 -5.53
N THR A 530 8.52 -17.40 -6.21
CA THR A 530 8.75 -17.39 -7.67
C THR A 530 10.26 -17.38 -8.00
N PHE A 531 10.66 -18.29 -8.88
CA PHE A 531 12.05 -18.56 -9.27
C PHE A 531 12.26 -18.42 -10.79
N GLY A 532 13.40 -17.85 -11.21
CA GLY A 532 13.83 -17.83 -12.63
C GLY A 532 15.34 -18.06 -12.81
N ASN A 533 15.79 -18.28 -14.05
CA ASN A 533 17.21 -18.35 -14.39
C ASN A 533 17.70 -17.03 -15.02
N LEU A 534 18.81 -16.47 -14.51
CA LEU A 534 19.44 -15.28 -15.10
C LEU A 534 20.52 -15.67 -16.11
N GLU A 535 20.25 -15.33 -17.38
CA GLU A 535 21.16 -15.56 -18.49
C GLU A 535 22.24 -14.47 -18.57
N GLY A 536 23.10 -14.42 -17.54
CA GLY A 536 24.24 -13.52 -17.46
C GLY A 536 24.19 -12.49 -16.32
N PRO A 537 25.27 -11.69 -16.16
CA PRO A 537 25.39 -10.72 -15.07
C PRO A 537 24.50 -9.49 -15.27
N VAL A 538 24.01 -8.94 -14.16
CA VAL A 538 23.27 -7.66 -14.09
C VAL A 538 24.18 -6.60 -13.45
N SER A 539 24.87 -5.80 -14.27
CA SER A 539 25.92 -4.89 -13.80
C SER A 539 26.28 -3.80 -14.81
N ASP A 540 26.83 -2.69 -14.32
CA ASP A 540 27.50 -1.65 -15.12
C ASP A 540 29.04 -1.78 -15.11
N ALA A 541 29.58 -2.73 -14.33
CA ALA A 541 31.01 -2.97 -14.10
C ALA A 541 31.57 -4.17 -14.91
N GLY A 542 32.85 -4.49 -14.69
CA GLY A 542 33.53 -5.62 -15.32
C GLY A 542 34.11 -5.34 -16.71
N VAL A 543 34.72 -6.36 -17.30
CA VAL A 543 35.38 -6.32 -18.62
C VAL A 543 34.89 -7.50 -19.45
N GLN A 544 34.37 -7.22 -20.64
CA GLN A 544 33.87 -8.23 -21.58
C GLN A 544 34.96 -9.29 -21.88
N SER A 545 34.60 -10.56 -21.75
CA SER A 545 35.50 -11.71 -21.88
C SER A 545 35.84 -12.07 -23.34
N GLY A 546 35.31 -11.33 -24.31
CA GLY A 546 35.70 -11.37 -25.72
C GLY A 546 34.84 -12.25 -26.63
N SER A 547 33.64 -12.66 -26.21
CA SER A 547 32.66 -13.33 -27.09
C SER A 547 31.74 -12.31 -27.77
N GLU A 548 31.26 -12.65 -28.96
CA GLU A 548 30.19 -11.93 -29.67
C GLU A 548 28.84 -12.06 -28.92
N PHE A 549 28.66 -13.15 -28.17
CA PHE A 549 27.49 -13.43 -27.34
C PHE A 549 27.74 -13.16 -25.84
N SER A 550 28.54 -12.14 -25.51
CA SER A 550 28.79 -11.79 -24.09
C SER A 550 27.71 -10.87 -23.52
N PHE A 551 26.82 -11.42 -22.68
CA PHE A 551 25.68 -10.68 -22.13
C PHE A 551 26.06 -9.87 -20.88
N ARG A 552 25.45 -8.69 -20.73
CA ARG A 552 25.43 -7.93 -19.48
C ARG A 552 24.20 -7.05 -19.42
N MET A 553 23.28 -7.43 -18.54
CA MET A 553 22.01 -6.75 -18.32
C MET A 553 22.22 -5.45 -17.53
N ASP A 554 21.40 -4.43 -17.84
CA ASP A 554 21.41 -3.14 -17.15
C ASP A 554 21.04 -3.33 -15.66
N PRO A 555 21.73 -2.65 -14.72
CA PRO A 555 21.41 -2.62 -13.29
C PRO A 555 19.92 -2.63 -12.89
N HIS A 556 19.06 -1.92 -13.64
CA HIS A 556 17.64 -1.80 -13.33
C HIS A 556 16.87 -3.13 -13.42
N VAL A 557 17.40 -4.14 -14.11
CA VAL A 557 16.79 -5.47 -14.22
C VAL A 557 16.58 -6.11 -12.84
N THR A 558 17.49 -5.93 -11.89
CA THR A 558 17.28 -6.44 -10.51
C THR A 558 16.08 -5.81 -9.81
N THR A 559 15.75 -4.55 -10.10
CA THR A 559 14.55 -3.89 -9.58
C THR A 559 13.30 -4.34 -10.34
N ALA A 560 13.39 -4.51 -11.66
CA ALA A 560 12.29 -4.99 -12.49
C ALA A 560 11.81 -6.39 -12.08
N LEU A 561 12.74 -7.32 -11.81
CA LEU A 561 12.45 -8.67 -11.33
C LEU A 561 11.73 -8.66 -9.97
N ALA A 562 12.19 -7.83 -9.03
CA ALA A 562 11.56 -7.69 -7.71
C ALA A 562 10.14 -7.11 -7.82
N LEU A 563 9.92 -6.14 -8.71
CA LEU A 563 8.60 -5.56 -8.99
C LEU A 563 7.67 -6.53 -9.75
N ALA A 564 8.22 -7.41 -10.59
CA ALA A 564 7.48 -8.44 -11.30
C ALA A 564 7.08 -9.62 -10.39
N GLY A 565 7.70 -9.76 -9.21
CA GLY A 565 7.35 -10.78 -8.22
C GLY A 565 8.33 -11.95 -8.10
N PHE A 566 9.57 -11.83 -8.57
CA PHE A 566 10.61 -12.84 -8.33
C PHE A 566 11.23 -12.73 -6.94
N ASP A 567 11.23 -13.83 -6.19
CA ASP A 567 11.86 -13.94 -4.87
C ASP A 567 13.30 -14.46 -4.94
N ILE A 568 13.60 -15.30 -5.95
CA ILE A 568 14.89 -15.96 -6.11
C ILE A 568 15.27 -16.18 -7.58
N VAL A 569 16.57 -16.19 -7.87
CA VAL A 569 17.11 -16.52 -9.19
C VAL A 569 18.26 -17.53 -9.15
N SER A 570 18.41 -18.33 -10.20
CA SER A 570 19.66 -19.06 -10.47
C SER A 570 20.74 -18.09 -10.93
N LEU A 571 21.95 -18.26 -10.38
CA LEU A 571 23.18 -17.69 -10.94
C LEU A 571 24.11 -18.76 -11.53
N ALA A 572 23.77 -20.05 -11.42
CA ALA A 572 24.55 -21.13 -11.99
C ALA A 572 24.28 -21.25 -13.49
N ASN A 573 24.97 -20.42 -14.27
CA ASN A 573 24.65 -20.15 -15.66
C ASN A 573 25.92 -19.96 -16.52
N ASN A 574 25.88 -20.37 -17.79
CA ASN A 574 27.01 -20.30 -18.73
C ASN A 574 27.49 -18.85 -19.00
N HIS A 575 26.56 -17.89 -19.08
CA HIS A 575 26.80 -16.49 -19.40
C HIS A 575 27.20 -15.65 -18.18
N MET A 576 27.10 -16.20 -16.96
CA MET A 576 27.40 -15.47 -15.72
C MET A 576 28.85 -14.95 -15.62
N GLY A 577 29.77 -15.51 -16.41
CA GLY A 577 31.16 -15.07 -16.51
C GLY A 577 31.44 -13.99 -17.56
N ASP A 578 30.47 -13.58 -18.37
CA ASP A 578 30.75 -12.86 -19.63
C ASP A 578 31.49 -11.52 -19.44
N TRP A 579 31.28 -10.83 -18.33
CA TRP A 579 31.98 -9.59 -17.98
C TRP A 579 32.95 -9.75 -16.78
N GLY A 580 33.36 -10.99 -16.53
CA GLY A 580 34.29 -11.36 -15.47
C GLY A 580 33.66 -11.38 -14.08
N ARG A 581 34.48 -11.80 -13.09
CA ARG A 581 34.02 -11.96 -11.70
C ARG A 581 33.56 -10.65 -11.05
N GLU A 582 34.05 -9.50 -11.49
CA GLU A 582 33.61 -8.19 -10.99
C GLU A 582 32.11 -7.95 -11.25
N ALA A 583 31.65 -8.20 -12.49
CA ALA A 583 30.25 -8.06 -12.86
C ALA A 583 29.35 -9.09 -12.15
N PHE A 584 29.83 -10.33 -12.00
CA PHE A 584 29.15 -11.37 -11.22
C PHE A 584 28.99 -10.99 -9.74
N GLU A 585 30.05 -10.52 -9.09
CA GLU A 585 30.02 -10.08 -7.71
C GLU A 585 29.13 -8.85 -7.49
N ASP A 586 29.12 -7.92 -8.45
CA ASP A 586 28.21 -6.78 -8.45
C ASP A 586 26.75 -7.22 -8.64
N THR A 587 26.49 -8.22 -9.49
CA THR A 587 25.16 -8.86 -9.66
C THR A 587 24.64 -9.39 -8.32
N MET A 588 25.45 -10.18 -7.59
CA MET A 588 25.07 -10.69 -6.26
C MET A 588 24.74 -9.55 -5.27
N ARG A 589 25.54 -8.47 -5.27
CA ARG A 589 25.28 -7.29 -4.42
C ARG A 589 24.00 -6.55 -4.81
N ARG A 590 23.64 -6.51 -6.09
CA ARG A 590 22.41 -5.85 -6.59
C ARG A 590 21.16 -6.67 -6.29
N LEU A 591 21.20 -7.98 -6.46
CA LEU A 591 20.10 -8.88 -6.09
C LEU A 591 19.77 -8.76 -4.59
N GLN A 592 20.80 -8.83 -3.72
CA GLN A 592 20.64 -8.61 -2.27
C GLN A 592 20.04 -7.24 -1.92
N ARG A 593 20.44 -6.17 -2.61
CA ARG A 593 19.89 -4.81 -2.41
C ARG A 593 18.44 -4.68 -2.88
N SER A 594 18.05 -5.45 -3.89
CA SER A 594 16.70 -5.49 -4.44
C SER A 594 15.77 -6.49 -3.72
N GLY A 595 16.29 -7.21 -2.71
CA GLY A 595 15.53 -8.19 -1.93
C GLY A 595 15.40 -9.58 -2.56
N ILE A 596 16.07 -9.83 -3.69
CA ILE A 596 16.02 -11.11 -4.42
C ILE A 596 17.14 -12.02 -3.90
N ALA A 597 16.80 -13.24 -3.50
CA ALA A 597 17.77 -14.27 -3.15
C ALA A 597 18.42 -14.90 -4.41
N TYR A 598 19.51 -15.63 -4.24
CA TYR A 598 20.11 -16.37 -5.36
C TYR A 598 20.60 -17.75 -4.94
N ALA A 599 20.63 -18.67 -5.90
CA ALA A 599 21.18 -20.02 -5.74
C ALA A 599 22.28 -20.30 -6.77
N GLY A 600 23.22 -21.20 -6.43
CA GLY A 600 24.27 -21.67 -7.34
C GLY A 600 25.38 -20.67 -7.66
N GLY A 601 25.41 -19.52 -6.98
CA GLY A 601 26.50 -18.54 -6.99
C GLY A 601 26.85 -18.12 -5.56
N GLY A 602 28.10 -17.73 -5.31
CA GLY A 602 28.52 -17.24 -4.00
C GLY A 602 29.92 -16.64 -3.97
N TRP A 603 30.33 -16.08 -2.83
CA TRP A 603 31.68 -15.51 -2.59
C TRP A 603 32.77 -16.59 -2.43
N ASN A 604 32.37 -17.86 -2.32
CA ASN A 604 33.23 -19.04 -2.21
C ASN A 604 32.43 -20.32 -2.52
N GLN A 605 33.10 -21.47 -2.60
CA GLN A 605 32.46 -22.76 -2.90
C GLN A 605 31.41 -23.20 -1.87
N LYS A 606 31.60 -22.89 -0.58
CA LYS A 606 30.62 -23.29 0.44
C LYS A 606 29.29 -22.56 0.19
N GLU A 607 29.34 -21.27 -0.08
CA GLU A 607 28.14 -20.45 -0.31
C GLU A 607 27.42 -20.81 -1.60
N SER A 608 28.13 -21.07 -2.70
CA SER A 608 27.51 -21.46 -3.97
C SER A 608 26.78 -22.82 -3.91
N LEU A 609 27.07 -23.65 -2.90
CA LEU A 609 26.43 -24.93 -2.60
C LEU A 609 25.49 -24.89 -1.39
N GLU A 610 25.46 -23.79 -0.63
CA GLU A 610 24.56 -23.64 0.51
C GLU A 610 23.16 -23.33 -0.04
N PRO A 611 22.11 -24.05 0.38
CA PRO A 611 20.77 -23.75 -0.09
C PRO A 611 20.36 -22.33 0.33
N ALA A 612 19.78 -21.56 -0.59
CA ALA A 612 18.97 -20.41 -0.22
C ALA A 612 17.68 -20.94 0.42
N VAL A 613 17.42 -20.59 1.68
CA VAL A 613 16.30 -21.15 2.47
C VAL A 613 15.26 -20.09 2.77
N PHE A 614 14.01 -20.40 2.43
CA PHE A 614 12.83 -19.60 2.77
C PHE A 614 12.00 -20.34 3.83
N GLU A 615 11.51 -19.62 4.83
CA GLU A 615 10.50 -20.14 5.78
C GLU A 615 9.12 -19.62 5.40
N VAL A 616 8.30 -20.49 4.82
CA VAL A 616 7.00 -20.13 4.25
C VAL A 616 5.99 -21.27 4.46
N ARG A 617 4.74 -20.93 4.81
CA ARG A 617 3.70 -21.90 5.25
C ARG A 617 4.16 -22.87 6.37
N GLY A 618 5.15 -22.48 7.17
CA GLY A 618 5.73 -23.34 8.22
C GLY A 618 6.67 -24.43 7.69
N LYS A 619 7.10 -24.32 6.43
CA LYS A 619 8.10 -25.19 5.77
C LYS A 619 9.37 -24.39 5.47
N ARG A 620 10.52 -25.06 5.57
CA ARG A 620 11.79 -24.60 5.02
C ARG A 620 11.90 -25.09 3.59
N VAL A 621 11.93 -24.17 2.64
CA VAL A 621 12.08 -24.44 1.21
C VAL A 621 13.49 -24.04 0.81
N GLY A 622 14.31 -25.01 0.38
CA GLY A 622 15.68 -24.80 -0.03
C GLY A 622 15.83 -24.77 -1.55
N PHE A 623 16.72 -23.93 -2.04
CA PHE A 623 17.09 -23.85 -3.46
C PHE A 623 18.61 -23.99 -3.62
N VAL A 624 19.05 -24.97 -4.41
CA VAL A 624 20.41 -25.07 -4.93
C VAL A 624 20.37 -25.07 -6.46
N ALA A 625 21.43 -24.59 -7.11
CA ALA A 625 21.50 -24.55 -8.57
C ALA A 625 22.89 -24.93 -9.07
N PHE A 626 22.97 -25.58 -10.23
CA PHE A 626 24.22 -26.03 -10.85
C PHE A 626 24.26 -25.71 -12.35
N SER A 627 25.46 -25.45 -12.88
CA SER A 627 25.68 -25.36 -14.33
C SER A 627 26.47 -26.56 -14.81
N ASP A 628 25.93 -27.32 -15.75
CA ASP A 628 26.67 -28.37 -16.47
C ASP A 628 27.34 -27.81 -17.75
N VAL A 629 26.93 -26.62 -18.19
CA VAL A 629 27.43 -25.95 -19.39
C VAL A 629 28.23 -24.72 -19.00
N GLY A 630 29.52 -24.93 -18.71
CA GLY A 630 30.52 -23.86 -18.58
C GLY A 630 30.23 -22.72 -17.58
N PRO A 631 31.07 -21.67 -17.61
CA PRO A 631 32.49 -21.74 -17.86
C PRO A 631 33.17 -22.36 -16.62
N LEU A 632 33.94 -23.45 -16.76
CA LEU A 632 34.65 -24.05 -15.62
C LEU A 632 35.64 -23.08 -14.93
N TRP A 633 36.11 -22.05 -15.63
CA TRP A 633 36.95 -21.01 -15.04
C TRP A 633 36.18 -20.08 -14.07
N MET A 634 34.85 -20.01 -14.18
CA MET A 634 33.95 -19.33 -13.25
C MET A 634 33.58 -20.18 -12.02
N GLN A 635 33.93 -21.47 -11.98
CA GLN A 635 33.66 -22.33 -10.82
C GLN A 635 34.19 -21.70 -9.53
N SER A 636 33.34 -21.71 -8.50
CA SER A 636 33.63 -21.24 -7.14
C SER A 636 34.66 -22.13 -6.43
N LYS A 637 35.47 -21.53 -5.53
CA LYS A 637 36.51 -22.22 -4.73
C LYS A 637 36.56 -21.62 -3.31
N ASP A 638 37.30 -22.23 -2.38
CA ASP A 638 37.36 -21.82 -0.95
C ASP A 638 37.53 -20.31 -0.70
N ALA A 639 38.32 -19.63 -1.55
CA ALA A 639 38.59 -18.20 -1.48
C ALA A 639 38.41 -17.51 -2.85
N LEU A 640 37.47 -18.01 -3.67
CA LEU A 640 37.15 -17.44 -4.98
C LEU A 640 35.64 -17.47 -5.20
N SER A 641 35.08 -16.28 -5.39
CA SER A 641 33.69 -16.09 -5.83
C SER A 641 33.44 -16.88 -7.12
N GLY A 642 32.23 -17.35 -7.35
CA GLY A 642 31.88 -18.04 -8.59
C GLY A 642 30.58 -18.83 -8.54
N ILE A 643 30.36 -19.61 -9.60
CA ILE A 643 29.17 -20.45 -9.76
C ILE A 643 29.44 -21.92 -9.35
N ALA A 644 28.38 -22.68 -9.10
CA ALA A 644 28.41 -24.12 -8.87
C ALA A 644 28.45 -24.90 -10.20
N ALA A 645 29.52 -24.68 -10.98
CA ALA A 645 29.75 -25.41 -12.23
C ALA A 645 30.18 -26.87 -11.95
N LEU A 646 29.63 -27.82 -12.70
CA LEU A 646 29.89 -29.25 -12.53
C LEU A 646 31.20 -29.69 -13.21
N PRO A 647 32.01 -30.55 -12.56
CA PRO A 647 33.07 -31.30 -13.24
C PRO A 647 32.54 -32.18 -14.37
N ALA A 648 33.35 -32.34 -15.42
CA ALA A 648 33.01 -33.18 -16.57
C ALA A 648 32.96 -34.68 -16.20
N GLY A 649 32.12 -35.45 -16.90
CA GLY A 649 32.00 -36.90 -16.70
C GLY A 649 31.29 -37.28 -15.40
N SER A 650 31.71 -38.38 -14.77
CA SER A 650 31.08 -38.94 -13.57
C SER A 650 31.32 -38.14 -12.29
N GLU A 651 32.41 -37.37 -12.22
CA GLU A 651 32.72 -36.50 -11.07
C GLU A 651 31.61 -35.46 -10.82
N GLY A 652 30.98 -34.95 -11.89
CA GLY A 652 29.83 -34.05 -11.78
C GLY A 652 28.61 -34.68 -11.13
N LYS A 653 28.38 -35.98 -11.32
CA LYS A 653 27.29 -36.72 -10.69
C LYS A 653 27.51 -36.87 -9.18
N GLU A 654 28.70 -37.32 -8.77
CA GLU A 654 29.07 -37.45 -7.36
C GLU A 654 29.04 -36.09 -6.64
N TYR A 655 29.40 -35.01 -7.34
CA TYR A 655 29.32 -33.64 -6.84
C TYR A 655 27.87 -33.20 -6.57
N VAL A 656 26.95 -33.45 -7.52
CA VAL A 656 25.50 -33.21 -7.36
C VAL A 656 24.93 -34.05 -6.23
N GLU A 657 25.16 -35.37 -6.25
CA GLU A 657 24.62 -36.31 -5.25
C GLU A 657 24.97 -35.85 -3.83
N LYS A 658 26.26 -35.53 -3.60
CA LYS A 658 26.73 -35.05 -2.30
C LYS A 658 26.11 -33.71 -1.91
N ALA A 659 26.14 -32.71 -2.79
CA ALA A 659 25.68 -31.36 -2.47
C ALA A 659 24.15 -31.32 -2.24
N VAL A 660 23.38 -32.04 -3.05
CA VAL A 660 21.93 -32.16 -2.91
C VAL A 660 21.56 -32.94 -1.65
N PHE A 661 22.30 -34.00 -1.32
CA PHE A 661 22.11 -34.71 -0.04
C PHE A 661 22.41 -33.84 1.18
N GLU A 662 23.52 -33.09 1.17
CA GLU A 662 23.87 -32.16 2.26
C GLU A 662 22.88 -31.01 2.40
N ALA A 663 22.30 -30.53 1.30
CA ALA A 663 21.24 -29.53 1.30
C ALA A 663 19.89 -30.09 1.80
N SER A 664 19.52 -31.32 1.42
CA SER A 664 18.23 -31.93 1.78
C SER A 664 18.10 -32.19 3.28
N GLN A 665 19.21 -32.31 4.02
CA GLN A 665 19.18 -32.41 5.48
C GLN A 665 18.82 -31.08 6.20
N LYS A 666 18.86 -29.94 5.49
CA LYS A 666 18.68 -28.59 6.07
C LYS A 666 17.27 -28.03 5.88
N VAL A 667 16.46 -28.63 5.01
CA VAL A 667 15.17 -28.11 4.56
C VAL A 667 14.12 -29.21 4.51
N ASP A 668 12.85 -28.83 4.42
CA ASP A 668 11.73 -29.78 4.37
C ASP A 668 11.37 -30.10 2.91
N ILE A 669 11.53 -29.12 2.02
CA ILE A 669 11.39 -29.25 0.56
C ILE A 669 12.65 -28.68 -0.09
N LEU A 670 13.33 -29.47 -0.92
CA LEU A 670 14.51 -29.03 -1.70
C LEU A 670 14.17 -28.95 -3.20
N VAL A 671 14.46 -27.79 -3.78
CA VAL A 671 14.45 -27.51 -5.21
C VAL A 671 15.89 -27.51 -5.74
N VAL A 672 16.11 -28.14 -6.88
CA VAL A 672 17.39 -28.14 -7.60
C VAL A 672 17.20 -27.57 -9.00
N SER A 673 17.92 -26.50 -9.33
CA SER A 673 17.98 -25.97 -10.69
C SER A 673 19.23 -26.49 -11.42
N PHE A 674 19.09 -26.80 -12.71
CA PHE A 674 20.20 -27.12 -13.60
C PHE A 674 20.16 -26.25 -14.86
N HIS A 675 21.30 -25.66 -15.20
CA HIS A 675 21.54 -25.09 -16.52
C HIS A 675 22.38 -26.11 -17.31
N PHE A 676 21.73 -26.91 -18.16
CA PHE A 676 22.27 -28.15 -18.74
C PHE A 676 21.60 -28.61 -20.05
N GLY A 677 22.20 -29.56 -20.76
CA GLY A 677 21.63 -30.12 -21.99
C GLY A 677 22.31 -29.62 -23.27
N GLU A 678 21.57 -29.63 -24.37
CA GLU A 678 22.02 -29.20 -25.69
C GLU A 678 21.04 -28.17 -26.27
N GLU A 679 21.57 -27.03 -26.75
CA GLU A 679 20.74 -25.95 -27.30
C GLU A 679 19.78 -26.45 -28.41
N TYR A 680 18.54 -25.98 -28.33
CA TYR A 680 17.46 -26.20 -29.28
C TYR A 680 17.04 -27.67 -29.49
N GLN A 681 17.42 -28.57 -28.58
CA GLN A 681 16.85 -29.92 -28.53
C GLN A 681 15.58 -29.91 -27.67
N THR A 682 14.47 -30.42 -28.23
CA THR A 682 13.17 -30.53 -27.54
C THR A 682 13.00 -31.83 -26.75
N ALA A 683 14.09 -32.57 -26.54
CA ALA A 683 14.08 -33.86 -25.84
C ALA A 683 15.41 -34.09 -25.08
N PRO A 684 15.34 -34.37 -23.77
CA PRO A 684 16.51 -34.37 -22.91
C PRO A 684 17.47 -35.50 -23.25
N ASN A 685 18.76 -35.18 -23.23
CA ASN A 685 19.84 -36.14 -23.40
C ASN A 685 20.04 -37.00 -22.12
N GLU A 686 20.83 -38.06 -22.24
CA GLU A 686 21.02 -39.01 -21.14
C GLU A 686 21.77 -38.39 -19.94
N ARG A 687 22.56 -37.33 -20.13
CA ARG A 687 23.27 -36.64 -19.04
C ARG A 687 22.32 -35.77 -18.21
N GLN A 688 21.39 -35.05 -18.85
CA GLN A 688 20.32 -34.34 -18.16
C GLN A 688 19.48 -35.31 -17.31
N LYS A 689 19.09 -36.45 -17.89
CA LYS A 689 18.35 -37.51 -17.18
C LYS A 689 19.12 -38.06 -15.99
N GLU A 690 20.42 -38.36 -16.16
CA GLU A 690 21.26 -38.86 -15.07
C GLU A 690 21.37 -37.84 -13.93
N LEU A 691 21.70 -36.57 -14.22
CA LEU A 691 21.88 -35.54 -13.20
C LEU A 691 20.58 -35.21 -12.46
N ALA A 692 19.47 -35.04 -13.19
CA ALA A 692 18.18 -34.71 -12.59
C ALA A 692 17.63 -35.85 -11.72
N ARG A 693 17.72 -37.10 -12.17
CA ARG A 693 17.30 -38.27 -11.37
C ARG A 693 18.20 -38.46 -10.16
N THR A 694 19.51 -38.24 -10.30
CA THR A 694 20.45 -38.25 -9.15
C THR A 694 20.09 -37.21 -8.10
N ALA A 695 19.69 -36.01 -8.50
CA ALA A 695 19.21 -34.99 -7.57
C ALA A 695 17.95 -35.44 -6.81
N VAL A 696 16.96 -36.03 -7.49
CA VAL A 696 15.76 -36.57 -6.84
C VAL A 696 16.10 -37.73 -5.89
N ASP A 697 16.96 -38.66 -6.31
CA ASP A 697 17.42 -39.79 -5.48
C ASP A 697 18.21 -39.32 -4.25
N ALA A 698 18.91 -38.18 -4.32
CA ALA A 698 19.61 -37.52 -3.21
C ALA A 698 18.69 -36.67 -2.29
N GLY A 699 17.41 -36.51 -2.63
CA GLY A 699 16.39 -35.85 -1.80
C GLY A 699 15.79 -34.56 -2.37
N ALA A 700 16.06 -34.19 -3.63
CA ALA A 700 15.31 -33.13 -4.29
C ALA A 700 13.84 -33.54 -4.50
N ARG A 701 12.92 -32.61 -4.28
CA ARG A 701 11.49 -32.80 -4.53
C ARG A 701 11.06 -32.18 -5.86
N VAL A 702 11.75 -31.13 -6.32
CA VAL A 702 11.56 -30.51 -7.63
C VAL A 702 12.91 -30.32 -8.29
N VAL A 703 13.02 -30.66 -9.57
CA VAL A 703 14.17 -30.34 -10.42
C VAL A 703 13.71 -29.51 -11.61
N ILE A 704 14.36 -28.37 -11.85
CA ILE A 704 14.03 -27.44 -12.95
C ILE A 704 15.25 -27.24 -13.85
N GLY A 705 15.04 -27.48 -15.14
CA GLY A 705 16.04 -27.32 -16.19
C GLY A 705 15.91 -26.02 -16.96
N HIS A 706 17.07 -25.55 -17.43
CA HIS A 706 17.35 -24.34 -18.19
C HIS A 706 18.52 -24.62 -19.15
N HIS A 707 18.79 -23.74 -20.12
CA HIS A 707 19.82 -23.81 -21.19
C HIS A 707 19.33 -24.23 -22.60
N PRO A 708 18.47 -25.24 -22.83
CA PRO A 708 18.10 -25.62 -24.20
C PRO A 708 17.36 -24.53 -25.00
N HIS A 709 16.92 -23.44 -24.37
CA HIS A 709 16.15 -22.33 -24.95
C HIS A 709 14.80 -22.71 -25.58
N VAL A 710 14.43 -23.99 -25.52
CA VAL A 710 13.16 -24.57 -25.95
C VAL A 710 12.59 -25.42 -24.80
N VAL A 711 11.28 -25.63 -24.79
CA VAL A 711 10.64 -26.47 -23.76
C VAL A 711 10.98 -27.95 -23.98
N GLU A 712 11.35 -28.65 -22.90
CA GLU A 712 11.53 -30.09 -22.89
C GLU A 712 10.53 -30.78 -21.96
N ASN A 713 10.47 -32.11 -22.01
CA ASN A 713 9.50 -32.90 -21.26
C ASN A 713 9.55 -32.69 -19.74
N ILE A 714 8.40 -32.89 -19.10
CA ILE A 714 8.29 -33.07 -17.65
C ILE A 714 8.22 -34.58 -17.34
N GLU A 715 8.99 -35.02 -16.35
CA GLU A 715 9.02 -36.40 -15.84
C GLU A 715 8.68 -36.43 -14.33
N GLU A 716 7.70 -37.23 -13.95
CA GLU A 716 7.56 -37.68 -12.56
C GLU A 716 8.52 -38.84 -12.31
N TYR A 717 9.46 -38.68 -11.37
CA TYR A 717 10.47 -39.68 -11.06
C TYR A 717 10.56 -39.92 -9.56
N GLY A 718 10.29 -41.16 -9.12
CA GLY A 718 10.37 -41.56 -7.72
C GLY A 718 9.41 -40.78 -6.82
N LYS A 719 9.91 -39.77 -6.10
CA LYS A 719 9.10 -38.80 -5.35
C LYS A 719 9.12 -37.39 -5.95
N GLY A 720 10.02 -37.09 -6.88
CA GLY A 720 10.19 -35.75 -7.42
C GLY A 720 9.45 -35.53 -8.73
N VAL A 721 9.34 -34.25 -9.11
CA VAL A 721 9.06 -33.84 -10.50
C VAL A 721 10.32 -33.23 -11.10
N ILE A 722 10.57 -33.53 -12.37
CA ILE A 722 11.69 -33.01 -13.16
C ILE A 722 11.10 -32.31 -14.38
N ALA A 723 11.33 -31.01 -14.55
CA ALA A 723 11.18 -30.33 -15.84
C ALA A 723 12.56 -30.20 -16.47
N TYR A 724 12.77 -30.79 -17.65
CA TYR A 724 14.12 -30.83 -18.25
C TYR A 724 14.55 -29.53 -18.93
N SER A 725 13.59 -28.71 -19.37
CA SER A 725 13.81 -27.33 -19.80
C SER A 725 12.48 -26.59 -19.79
N LEU A 726 12.48 -25.38 -19.21
CA LEU A 726 11.35 -24.45 -19.29
C LEU A 726 11.41 -23.51 -20.51
N GLY A 727 12.44 -23.63 -21.35
CA GLY A 727 12.65 -22.78 -22.52
C GLY A 727 12.94 -21.32 -22.16
N ASN A 728 12.73 -20.41 -23.10
CA ASN A 728 12.90 -18.97 -22.89
C ASN A 728 11.68 -18.34 -22.22
N PHE A 729 11.89 -17.49 -21.22
CA PHE A 729 10.83 -16.65 -20.64
C PHE A 729 10.87 -15.21 -21.16
N ILE A 730 12.06 -14.61 -21.21
CA ILE A 730 12.33 -13.31 -21.85
C ILE A 730 13.66 -13.43 -22.59
N PHE A 731 13.64 -13.44 -23.92
CA PHE A 731 14.83 -13.59 -24.76
C PHE A 731 14.59 -13.06 -26.18
N ASP A 732 15.63 -12.59 -26.86
CA ASP A 732 15.57 -12.08 -28.24
C ASP A 732 15.76 -13.14 -29.35
N GLN A 733 15.68 -14.44 -29.03
CA GLN A 733 15.90 -15.56 -29.96
C GLN A 733 14.66 -15.86 -30.84
N ASN A 734 14.20 -14.89 -31.63
CA ASN A 734 12.99 -15.02 -32.48
C ASN A 734 13.17 -15.80 -33.80
N PHE A 735 14.26 -16.56 -33.97
CA PHE A 735 14.54 -17.27 -35.22
C PHE A 735 13.74 -18.58 -35.40
N SER A 736 13.04 -19.05 -34.37
CA SER A 736 12.17 -20.24 -34.42
C SER A 736 10.91 -20.05 -33.56
N ALA A 737 9.90 -20.89 -33.76
CA ALA A 737 8.72 -20.91 -32.89
C ALA A 737 9.08 -21.48 -31.50
N ASP A 738 9.81 -22.61 -31.48
CA ASP A 738 10.21 -23.33 -30.28
C ASP A 738 11.03 -22.46 -29.29
N THR A 739 11.81 -21.49 -29.78
CA THR A 739 12.58 -20.53 -28.96
C THR A 739 11.80 -19.29 -28.53
N MET A 740 10.60 -19.09 -29.08
CA MET A 740 9.62 -18.08 -28.66
C MET A 740 8.52 -18.67 -27.76
N GLU A 741 8.53 -19.99 -27.58
CA GLU A 741 7.66 -20.74 -26.68
C GLU A 741 8.44 -21.17 -25.44
N GLY A 742 7.85 -20.92 -24.28
CA GLY A 742 8.38 -21.22 -22.97
C GLY A 742 7.31 -21.82 -22.08
N LEU A 743 7.71 -22.23 -20.89
CA LEU A 743 6.83 -22.84 -19.92
C LEU A 743 7.06 -22.22 -18.54
N MET A 744 6.00 -21.66 -17.96
CA MET A 744 5.97 -21.49 -16.51
C MET A 744 5.50 -22.79 -15.88
N LEU A 745 6.08 -23.18 -14.75
CA LEU A 745 5.68 -24.37 -14.01
C LEU A 745 5.29 -24.00 -12.59
N LYS A 746 4.02 -24.17 -12.23
CA LYS A 746 3.57 -24.06 -10.85
C LYS A 746 3.57 -25.46 -10.22
N VAL A 747 4.12 -25.58 -9.02
CA VAL A 747 4.14 -26.82 -8.23
C VAL A 747 3.53 -26.55 -6.86
N GLU A 748 2.50 -27.31 -6.50
CA GLU A 748 1.74 -27.14 -5.26
C GLU A 748 1.98 -28.35 -4.34
N PHE A 749 2.02 -28.13 -3.02
CA PHE A 749 2.45 -29.14 -2.04
C PHE A 749 1.47 -29.32 -0.87
N ASP A 750 0.87 -30.51 -0.75
CA ASP A 750 0.19 -30.95 0.48
C ASP A 750 1.22 -31.51 1.47
N GLY A 751 1.55 -30.73 2.49
CA GLY A 751 2.60 -31.04 3.45
C GLY A 751 3.99 -31.05 2.82
N ASP A 752 4.58 -32.24 2.64
CA ASP A 752 5.87 -32.47 1.95
C ASP A 752 5.69 -33.21 0.60
N ALA A 753 4.43 -33.49 0.21
CA ALA A 753 4.09 -34.16 -1.03
C ALA A 753 3.67 -33.13 -2.08
N ILE A 754 4.11 -33.31 -3.32
CA ILE A 754 3.56 -32.57 -4.46
C ILE A 754 2.10 -33.02 -4.63
N ALA A 755 1.19 -32.07 -4.56
CA ALA A 755 -0.24 -32.22 -4.81
C ALA A 755 -0.58 -31.97 -6.28
N ALA A 756 0.06 -30.97 -6.90
CA ALA A 756 -0.14 -30.64 -8.31
C ALA A 756 1.16 -30.17 -9.00
N VAL A 757 1.25 -30.46 -10.29
CA VAL A 757 2.26 -29.95 -11.24
C VAL A 757 1.48 -29.34 -12.39
N ILE A 758 1.52 -28.02 -12.51
CA ILE A 758 0.68 -27.24 -13.41
C ILE A 758 1.58 -26.54 -14.44
N PRO A 759 1.77 -27.13 -15.63
CA PRO A 759 2.42 -26.45 -16.75
C PRO A 759 1.53 -25.33 -17.28
N ILE A 760 2.10 -24.13 -17.41
CA ILE A 760 1.44 -22.91 -17.92
C ILE A 760 2.22 -22.49 -19.17
N PRO A 761 1.71 -22.79 -20.38
CA PRO A 761 2.35 -22.38 -21.64
C PRO A 761 2.49 -20.87 -21.73
N VAL A 762 3.64 -20.42 -22.24
CA VAL A 762 3.95 -19.01 -22.45
C VAL A 762 4.48 -18.84 -23.87
N ARG A 763 3.94 -17.90 -24.64
CA ARG A 763 4.56 -17.46 -25.90
C ARG A 763 5.00 -16.00 -25.78
N MET A 764 6.25 -15.72 -26.13
CA MET A 764 6.75 -14.36 -26.26
C MET A 764 6.14 -13.68 -27.49
N ASN A 765 5.73 -12.41 -27.36
CA ASN A 765 5.29 -11.61 -28.51
C ASN A 765 6.48 -11.02 -29.29
N GLU A 766 6.19 -10.21 -30.32
CA GLU A 766 7.19 -9.49 -31.13
C GLU A 766 8.06 -8.48 -30.35
N TYR A 767 7.70 -8.18 -29.10
CA TYR A 767 8.42 -7.33 -28.17
C TYR A 767 9.12 -8.13 -27.05
N TYR A 768 9.24 -9.46 -27.21
CA TYR A 768 9.83 -10.39 -26.23
C TYR A 768 9.13 -10.41 -24.87
N GLN A 769 7.85 -10.00 -24.83
CA GLN A 769 7.02 -10.02 -23.64
C GLN A 769 6.32 -11.38 -23.55
N PRO A 770 6.57 -12.20 -22.53
CA PRO A 770 5.84 -13.44 -22.30
C PRO A 770 4.34 -13.17 -22.15
N LYS A 771 3.51 -13.97 -22.83
CA LYS A 771 2.05 -14.03 -22.65
C LYS A 771 1.63 -15.46 -22.41
N ILE A 772 0.68 -15.65 -21.51
CA ILE A 772 0.03 -16.95 -21.28
C ILE A 772 -0.93 -17.23 -22.43
N GLU A 773 -0.98 -18.49 -22.90
CA GLU A 773 -1.89 -18.95 -23.96
C GLU A 773 -3.31 -19.31 -23.49
#